data_AF-A0AAE0WST4-F1
#
_entry.id   AF-A0AAE0WST4-F1
#
_cell.length_a   1.000
_cell.length_b   1.000
_cell.length_c   1.000
_cell.angle_alpha   90.00
_cell.angle_beta   90.00
_cell.angle_gamma   90.00
#
_symmetry.space_group_name_H-M   'P 1'
#
loop_
_entity.id
_entity.type
_entity.pdbx_description
1 polymer ?
#
loop_
_entity_poly.entity_id
_entity_poly.type
_entity_poly.pdbx_seq_one_letter_code
_entity_poly.pdbx_strand_id
1 'polypeptide(L)'
;MDGTPRLRSAFPATPQTNRRSGQFGGSTGIQRLSEKLPEIPVLQAQTYTSPPGEPLISETVIDAPSQRLYAFALWMALWCWKWYDWTHLQESEEQSLWLFMKWLAIDGVWLFGLPGLRIPWLEWSSTTMVLLFLGHAMADGMMMFRIPLPIMAGLGLVSRSVLGAYETAINERNVNPRAIEFNESLILGRQIIHILPEGTAVLNSEKHSYCLDNSRSEIKLPITINATNPISMDIVRVDLDTQANETLHISKSQLKSMHKEASRMKNYGQHLHEPKTLYYTIKKPGLYSLAKVVDESNLEVARRHKVQTVVVACPRVSILDAASDKCKGELSSVEFEVVGTPPLRVKYRKQVNQQAQEATFENIQPDDFVSPLAGGDRQTAMTLSSSGEAEWARSRKVLFPITEGMSTAGEWTYAVTEVEDGFGNRVMYSDHDHENRRAKSPRLHRQITVHERPTVQLHGCTPQQPMKVAQGSSARLPVQLGSSGRGVIAGTQYHVDYVFSPQNDISATGEHGSITQQRRESLKDAGQSLLIQEPGLYTVTGVSTDFCKGEVYEPASCLLQNPPQPQLAISSEEISDKCAGSPIGLRVAFDLLGTPPFDVKYTVQKHPDRHHITEIEYVNGLRGQIELTPKTAGDYTYEFVEVSDAVYKKQPLKGMKIQQSVKPAASASFVHRQDKKVACIDETASFDVRLDGEGPFTLEYELVHNGKRAQYSVKDIEERQITLSTEQLRDGGDYTLALVSVTDRMQCKEFLKEEAKIAVRHQKPRVGFGQIEGRRTVDTLEGKQVQLPLRLAGEAPWTVTYVDKHSRQQSKTVTNPNDRLAVSEEGLYQLLDVKDQFCPGQVDDLANTFEVNWIARPELRIPPTEDSECKGDIVIKNDICEGTDDAVEVLFKGSPPYHATYVEHVKPDRGAMAPKNKELRAALNVANMRLDTAQAGLYEYKFNKLEDANYDHNNKYFTPITVQQRVHPRPSVAFANPGKTYSYCSVESDGEEVIPINFHGAPPFDVEVEIKHHSTGKAETIPLNAITTHTHHLRIPHSRVQLGRSAISLRRVSDSRGCSRTLDSTTPRVQISVFDAPSISPLEAQTDFCVGDRLNFALSGVAPFNIFYNFEGANRKAQATSTTFRRLAEKPGTFTVTGVQDNASQCRASTNLTAHIHAMPSVRVSHGRESYVDIHEGGETEILFEFGGVPPFEFTYTRSSNTEKGGKRKGVILDMRHEVSDDYSLRVKASEEGTYEVVAIRDKYCAYAKPGVEVNWREAQKRLQY
;
A
#
# COMPACT_ATOMS: atom_id res chain seq x y z
N MET A 1 -40.98 22.98 45.65
CA MET A 1 -40.51 23.19 44.25
C MET A 1 -40.46 21.82 43.57
N ASP A 2 -41.55 21.11 43.27
CA ASP A 2 -42.90 21.44 42.72
C ASP A 2 -42.94 21.07 41.21
N GLY A 3 -43.94 20.36 40.66
CA GLY A 3 -45.14 19.78 41.28
C GLY A 3 -45.54 18.44 40.61
N THR A 4 -45.38 17.36 41.37
CA THR A 4 -45.78 15.96 41.14
C THR A 4 -47.30 15.73 41.37
N PRO A 5 -47.91 14.52 41.20
CA PRO A 5 -47.72 13.41 40.22
C PRO A 5 -49.00 12.52 39.92
N ARG A 6 -48.77 11.28 39.43
CA ARG A 6 -49.50 9.98 39.68
C ARG A 6 -50.72 9.64 38.78
N LEU A 7 -50.84 8.41 38.22
CA LEU A 7 -51.12 7.04 38.77
C LEU A 7 -52.58 6.87 39.28
N ARG A 8 -53.26 5.70 39.29
CA ARG A 8 -52.83 4.28 39.16
C ARG A 8 -54.00 3.32 38.74
N SER A 9 -53.66 2.04 38.66
CA SER A 9 -54.47 0.81 38.52
C SER A 9 -55.72 0.62 39.41
N ALA A 10 -56.72 -0.05 38.82
CA ALA A 10 -57.62 -1.13 39.33
C ALA A 10 -57.87 -1.37 40.84
N PHE A 11 -59.15 -1.59 41.19
CA PHE A 11 -59.65 -2.48 42.28
C PHE A 11 -61.19 -2.77 42.12
N PRO A 12 -61.89 -3.58 42.96
CA PRO A 12 -63.00 -4.43 42.49
C PRO A 12 -64.33 -4.35 43.29
N ALA A 13 -65.36 -5.06 42.81
CA ALA A 13 -66.46 -5.57 43.65
C ALA A 13 -67.08 -6.84 43.03
N THR A 14 -67.51 -7.79 43.86
CA THR A 14 -68.31 -8.97 43.48
C THR A 14 -69.76 -8.80 44.00
N PRO A 15 -70.76 -9.52 43.46
CA PRO A 15 -71.08 -10.83 44.07
C PRO A 15 -71.63 -11.94 43.13
N GLN A 16 -71.41 -13.19 43.57
CA GLN A 16 -72.31 -14.36 43.49
C GLN A 16 -72.83 -14.94 42.13
N THR A 17 -72.25 -16.11 41.77
CA THR A 17 -72.84 -17.48 41.68
C THR A 17 -74.15 -17.75 40.89
N ASN A 18 -74.38 -18.91 40.23
CA ASN A 18 -73.66 -20.21 40.26
C ASN A 18 -73.93 -21.14 39.03
N ARG A 19 -72.97 -22.05 38.75
CA ARG A 19 -73.08 -23.43 38.18
C ARG A 19 -73.82 -23.76 36.86
N ARG A 20 -73.07 -24.49 36.00
CA ARG A 20 -73.39 -25.73 35.23
C ARG A 20 -74.53 -25.70 34.18
N SER A 21 -74.37 -26.04 32.90
CA SER A 21 -73.65 -27.11 32.14
C SER A 21 -74.47 -28.37 31.85
N GLY A 22 -74.61 -28.74 30.56
CA GLY A 22 -74.90 -30.12 30.12
C GLY A 22 -76.14 -30.32 29.22
N GLN A 23 -75.87 -30.53 27.92
CA GLN A 23 -76.42 -31.54 26.98
C GLN A 23 -77.88 -32.06 27.03
N PHE A 24 -78.26 -32.65 25.88
CA PHE A 24 -79.52 -33.33 25.54
C PHE A 24 -80.74 -32.39 25.36
N GLY A 25 -81.67 -32.60 24.43
CA GLY A 25 -81.77 -33.63 23.38
C GLY A 25 -82.91 -34.62 23.63
N GLY A 26 -84.01 -34.46 22.90
CA GLY A 26 -85.19 -35.32 22.97
C GLY A 26 -86.35 -34.80 22.12
N SER A 27 -87.17 -35.69 21.56
CA SER A 27 -88.27 -35.38 20.64
C SER A 27 -89.66 -35.75 21.21
N THR A 28 -90.72 -35.59 20.41
CA THR A 28 -92.16 -35.87 20.71
C THR A 28 -92.85 -34.83 21.60
N GLY A 29 -94.17 -34.59 21.53
CA GLY A 29 -95.18 -35.02 20.55
C GLY A 29 -96.61 -35.16 21.14
N ILE A 30 -97.61 -35.35 20.27
CA ILE A 30 -98.95 -35.98 20.52
C ILE A 30 -100.14 -35.08 21.03
N GLN A 31 -101.18 -34.98 20.16
CA GLN A 31 -102.66 -34.81 20.40
C GLN A 31 -103.25 -33.53 21.06
N ARG A 32 -104.59 -33.33 21.12
CA ARG A 32 -105.70 -33.27 20.10
C ARG A 32 -107.07 -32.98 20.78
N LEU A 33 -108.08 -32.46 20.02
CA LEU A 33 -109.54 -32.40 20.36
C LEU A 33 -109.94 -31.44 21.51
N SER A 34 -111.21 -31.01 21.73
CA SER A 34 -112.52 -31.31 21.08
C SER A 34 -113.55 -30.14 21.23
N GLU A 35 -114.55 -30.07 20.33
CA GLU A 35 -115.96 -29.58 20.55
C GLU A 35 -116.26 -28.13 21.04
N LYS A 36 -117.47 -27.53 20.90
CA LYS A 36 -118.79 -27.98 20.36
C LYS A 36 -119.63 -26.83 19.74
N LEU A 37 -120.70 -27.23 19.02
CA LEU A 37 -121.85 -26.47 18.48
C LEU A 37 -122.79 -25.91 19.59
N PRO A 38 -123.84 -25.07 19.33
CA PRO A 38 -124.62 -24.80 18.10
C PRO A 38 -124.59 -23.29 17.68
N GLU A 39 -125.55 -22.56 17.06
CA GLU A 39 -127.00 -22.70 16.77
C GLU A 39 -127.45 -21.82 15.56
N ILE A 40 -128.72 -21.92 15.08
CA ILE A 40 -129.18 -21.42 13.76
C ILE A 40 -130.37 -20.36 13.82
N PRO A 41 -131.22 -20.08 12.78
CA PRO A 41 -131.53 -18.72 12.28
C PRO A 41 -132.91 -18.17 12.76
N VAL A 42 -133.57 -17.08 12.27
CA VAL A 42 -133.85 -16.48 10.93
C VAL A 42 -134.20 -14.97 11.11
N LEU A 43 -134.50 -14.08 10.15
CA LEU A 43 -135.25 -14.13 8.85
C LEU A 43 -134.84 -12.94 7.93
N GLN A 44 -135.49 -12.76 6.78
CA GLN A 44 -135.08 -11.88 5.65
C GLN A 44 -135.82 -10.53 5.58
N ALA A 45 -135.19 -9.53 4.92
CA ALA A 45 -135.84 -8.60 3.97
C ALA A 45 -134.78 -7.92 3.07
N GLN A 46 -135.15 -7.50 1.85
CA GLN A 46 -134.28 -6.80 0.89
C GLN A 46 -134.79 -5.39 0.56
N THR A 47 -133.89 -4.44 0.34
CA THR A 47 -134.11 -3.25 -0.51
C THR A 47 -132.77 -2.74 -1.06
N TYR A 48 -132.77 -2.12 -2.25
CA TYR A 48 -131.56 -1.80 -3.01
C TYR A 48 -131.03 -0.37 -2.80
N THR A 49 -129.71 -0.21 -2.81
CA THR A 49 -128.97 1.02 -3.20
C THR A 49 -127.59 0.64 -3.74
N SER A 50 -127.00 1.52 -4.56
CA SER A 50 -125.82 1.25 -5.41
C SER A 50 -124.46 1.20 -4.65
N PRO A 51 -123.39 0.64 -5.24
CA PRO A 51 -122.26 0.08 -4.49
C PRO A 51 -121.05 1.02 -4.28
N PRO A 52 -120.16 0.70 -3.31
CA PRO A 52 -118.81 1.26 -3.22
C PRO A 52 -117.77 0.32 -3.86
N GLY A 53 -117.25 0.66 -5.04
CA GLY A 53 -116.26 -0.22 -5.70
C GLY A 53 -115.71 0.21 -7.06
N GLU A 54 -115.65 1.51 -7.37
CA GLU A 54 -115.12 2.00 -8.66
C GLU A 54 -113.72 2.64 -8.53
N PRO A 55 -112.88 2.56 -9.60
CA PRO A 55 -111.57 3.22 -9.67
C PRO A 55 -111.66 4.75 -9.66
N LEU A 56 -110.57 5.43 -9.31
CA LEU A 56 -110.55 6.90 -9.20
C LEU A 56 -110.74 7.62 -10.55
N ILE A 57 -110.47 6.92 -11.65
CA ILE A 57 -110.85 7.28 -13.03
C ILE A 57 -111.76 6.17 -13.54
N SER A 58 -113.02 6.49 -13.88
CA SER A 58 -113.99 5.48 -14.33
C SER A 58 -113.51 4.71 -15.57
N GLU A 59 -113.73 3.40 -15.58
CA GLU A 59 -113.40 2.53 -16.72
C GLU A 59 -114.16 2.90 -18.01
N THR A 60 -115.20 3.73 -17.90
CA THR A 60 -115.94 4.30 -19.04
C THR A 60 -115.17 5.40 -19.81
N VAL A 61 -114.12 5.99 -19.21
CA VAL A 61 -113.33 7.08 -19.81
C VAL A 61 -111.98 6.58 -20.32
N ILE A 62 -111.34 5.69 -19.56
CA ILE A 62 -110.12 4.97 -19.94
C ILE A 62 -110.28 3.54 -19.42
N ASP A 63 -110.18 2.54 -20.29
CA ASP A 63 -110.30 1.13 -19.92
C ASP A 63 -109.17 0.70 -18.97
N ALA A 64 -109.45 -0.28 -18.08
CA ALA A 64 -108.47 -0.74 -17.10
C ALA A 64 -107.11 -1.19 -17.71
N PRO A 65 -107.05 -1.92 -18.85
CA PRO A 65 -105.79 -2.16 -19.57
C PRO A 65 -105.04 -0.87 -19.94
N SER A 66 -105.69 0.15 -20.49
CA SER A 66 -105.06 1.45 -20.78
C SER A 66 -104.64 2.21 -19.52
N GLN A 67 -105.40 2.16 -18.42
CA GLN A 67 -104.98 2.76 -17.14
C GLN A 67 -103.69 2.10 -16.62
N ARG A 68 -103.58 0.77 -16.72
CA ARG A 68 -102.34 0.01 -16.41
C ARG A 68 -101.21 0.39 -17.37
N LEU A 69 -101.49 0.57 -18.65
CA LEU A 69 -100.52 1.00 -19.66
C LEU A 69 -99.93 2.38 -19.33
N TYR A 70 -100.77 3.36 -18.97
CA TYR A 70 -100.30 4.71 -18.60
C TYR A 70 -99.51 4.71 -17.29
N ALA A 71 -99.93 3.93 -16.29
CA ALA A 71 -99.14 3.74 -15.06
C ALA A 71 -97.76 3.12 -15.37
N PHE A 72 -97.71 2.07 -16.18
CA PHE A 72 -96.46 1.44 -16.60
C PHE A 72 -95.59 2.38 -17.45
N ALA A 73 -96.18 3.17 -18.34
CA ALA A 73 -95.48 4.16 -19.15
C ALA A 73 -94.85 5.28 -18.31
N LEU A 74 -95.53 5.76 -17.26
CA LEU A 74 -94.96 6.73 -16.32
C LEU A 74 -93.80 6.10 -15.52
N TRP A 75 -93.95 4.87 -15.04
CA TRP A 75 -92.88 4.13 -14.37
C TRP A 75 -91.65 3.94 -15.28
N MET A 76 -91.86 3.58 -16.56
CA MET A 76 -90.79 3.51 -17.56
C MET A 76 -90.13 4.88 -17.80
N ALA A 77 -90.89 5.97 -17.84
CA ALA A 77 -90.35 7.33 -17.98
C ALA A 77 -89.49 7.74 -16.77
N LEU A 78 -89.94 7.41 -15.54
CA LEU A 78 -89.15 7.61 -14.32
C LEU A 78 -87.85 6.80 -14.36
N TRP A 79 -87.88 5.54 -14.81
CA TRP A 79 -86.68 4.73 -15.00
C TRP A 79 -85.75 5.26 -16.09
N CYS A 80 -86.28 5.84 -17.18
CA CYS A 80 -85.45 6.49 -18.21
C CYS A 80 -84.75 7.75 -17.67
N TRP A 81 -85.43 8.56 -16.85
CA TRP A 81 -84.81 9.72 -16.20
C TRP A 81 -83.80 9.29 -15.13
N LYS A 82 -84.09 8.25 -14.35
CA LYS A 82 -83.15 7.64 -13.39
C LYS A 82 -81.88 7.12 -14.09
N TRP A 83 -82.03 6.51 -15.27
CA TRP A 83 -80.91 6.08 -16.11
C TRP A 83 -80.12 7.26 -16.68
N TYR A 84 -80.78 8.34 -17.10
CA TYR A 84 -80.12 9.58 -17.54
C TYR A 84 -79.27 10.20 -16.42
N ASP A 85 -79.85 10.38 -15.23
CA ASP A 85 -79.14 10.85 -14.03
C ASP A 85 -77.94 9.94 -13.71
N TRP A 86 -78.10 8.62 -13.81
CA TRP A 86 -77.01 7.65 -13.60
C TRP A 86 -75.90 7.78 -14.65
N THR A 87 -76.23 7.97 -15.93
CA THR A 87 -75.22 8.21 -16.98
C THR A 87 -74.50 9.53 -16.78
N HIS A 88 -75.19 10.59 -16.36
CA HIS A 88 -74.54 11.87 -16.08
C HIS A 88 -73.63 11.77 -14.84
N LEU A 89 -74.05 11.01 -13.82
CA LEU A 89 -73.24 10.67 -12.64
C LEU A 89 -72.06 9.74 -12.94
N GLN A 90 -71.92 9.18 -14.15
CA GLN A 90 -70.66 8.53 -14.59
C GLN A 90 -69.65 9.56 -15.10
N GLU A 91 -70.12 10.71 -15.61
CA GLU A 91 -69.31 11.74 -16.27
C GLU A 91 -68.98 12.94 -15.36
N SER A 92 -69.77 13.20 -14.31
CA SER A 92 -69.60 14.33 -13.39
C SER A 92 -69.34 13.92 -11.93
N GLU A 93 -68.80 14.85 -11.13
CA GLU A 93 -68.57 14.71 -9.69
C GLU A 93 -69.75 15.24 -8.83
N GLU A 94 -71.00 15.01 -9.27
CA GLU A 94 -72.16 15.34 -8.45
C GLU A 94 -72.32 14.45 -7.21
N GLN A 95 -73.01 14.97 -6.19
CA GLN A 95 -73.15 14.30 -4.89
C GLN A 95 -74.12 13.10 -4.98
N SER A 96 -73.57 11.89 -5.12
CA SER A 96 -74.30 10.62 -5.13
C SER A 96 -75.36 10.47 -4.03
N LEU A 97 -75.06 10.92 -2.81
CA LEU A 97 -76.00 10.94 -1.68
C LEU A 97 -77.27 11.76 -1.95
N TRP A 98 -77.15 12.90 -2.65
CA TRP A 98 -78.31 13.74 -2.99
C TRP A 98 -79.18 13.07 -4.06
N LEU A 99 -78.57 12.53 -5.11
CA LEU A 99 -79.28 11.81 -6.17
C LEU A 99 -79.95 10.53 -5.64
N PHE A 100 -79.30 9.80 -4.73
CA PHE A 100 -79.91 8.67 -4.02
C PHE A 100 -81.15 9.09 -3.22
N MET A 101 -81.05 10.15 -2.41
CA MET A 101 -82.20 10.65 -1.62
C MET A 101 -83.33 11.22 -2.49
N LYS A 102 -83.00 11.87 -3.63
CA LYS A 102 -83.95 12.32 -4.65
C LYS A 102 -84.79 11.14 -5.18
N TRP A 103 -84.12 10.09 -5.66
CA TRP A 103 -84.82 8.95 -6.27
C TRP A 103 -85.58 8.11 -5.25
N LEU A 104 -85.03 7.90 -4.05
CA LEU A 104 -85.73 7.26 -2.93
C LEU A 104 -87.05 7.97 -2.59
N ALA A 105 -87.09 9.31 -2.66
CA ALA A 105 -88.31 10.08 -2.42
C ALA A 105 -89.31 9.97 -3.59
N ILE A 106 -88.85 10.05 -4.84
CA ILE A 106 -89.69 9.96 -6.04
C ILE A 106 -90.35 8.57 -6.14
N ASP A 107 -89.58 7.50 -5.98
CA ASP A 107 -90.08 6.12 -6.02
C ASP A 107 -91.02 5.83 -4.84
N GLY A 108 -90.77 6.42 -3.67
CA GLY A 108 -91.70 6.36 -2.54
C GLY A 108 -93.05 7.00 -2.86
N VAL A 109 -93.06 8.23 -3.39
CA VAL A 109 -94.29 8.93 -3.81
C VAL A 109 -95.04 8.14 -4.88
N TRP A 110 -94.32 7.53 -5.84
CA TRP A 110 -94.94 6.73 -6.89
C TRP A 110 -95.53 5.40 -6.39
N LEU A 111 -94.76 4.59 -5.67
CA LEU A 111 -95.15 3.25 -5.25
C LEU A 111 -96.22 3.25 -4.14
N PHE A 112 -96.22 4.24 -3.24
CA PHE A 112 -97.28 4.41 -2.24
C PHE A 112 -98.46 5.27 -2.75
N GLY A 113 -98.28 6.03 -3.83
CA GLY A 113 -99.36 6.78 -4.49
C GLY A 113 -100.24 5.92 -5.42
N LEU A 114 -99.63 4.96 -6.13
CA LEU A 114 -100.31 4.05 -7.07
C LEU A 114 -101.61 3.40 -6.54
N PRO A 115 -101.65 2.82 -5.32
CA PRO A 115 -102.88 2.23 -4.76
C PRO A 115 -104.00 3.26 -4.55
N GLY A 116 -103.68 4.54 -4.38
CA GLY A 116 -104.66 5.62 -4.23
C GLY A 116 -105.51 5.86 -5.49
N LEU A 117 -105.04 5.41 -6.66
CA LEU A 117 -105.77 5.47 -7.93
C LEU A 117 -106.81 4.35 -8.09
N ARG A 118 -106.74 3.29 -7.24
CA ARG A 118 -107.64 2.11 -7.28
C ARG A 118 -107.69 1.39 -8.62
N ILE A 119 -106.57 1.37 -9.35
CA ILE A 119 -106.48 0.67 -10.65
C ILE A 119 -106.48 -0.84 -10.37
N PRO A 120 -107.45 -1.63 -10.89
CA PRO A 120 -107.55 -3.05 -10.57
C PRO A 120 -106.27 -3.79 -10.99
N TRP A 121 -105.79 -4.66 -10.09
CA TRP A 121 -104.48 -5.37 -10.12
C TRP A 121 -103.24 -4.54 -9.73
N LEU A 122 -103.33 -3.23 -9.51
CA LEU A 122 -102.27 -2.43 -8.86
C LEU A 122 -102.61 -2.02 -7.42
N GLU A 123 -103.75 -2.50 -6.89
CA GLU A 123 -104.08 -2.46 -5.46
C GLU A 123 -103.25 -3.48 -4.67
N TRP A 124 -101.95 -3.21 -4.53
CA TRP A 124 -101.02 -4.06 -3.80
C TRP A 124 -101.28 -4.04 -2.29
N SER A 125 -100.91 -5.11 -1.58
CA SER A 125 -100.94 -5.11 -0.12
C SER A 125 -99.81 -4.25 0.45
N SER A 126 -99.97 -3.70 1.65
CA SER A 126 -98.95 -2.85 2.28
C SER A 126 -97.56 -3.54 2.36
N THR A 127 -97.52 -4.86 2.60
CA THR A 127 -96.28 -5.64 2.60
C THR A 127 -95.64 -5.77 1.21
N THR A 128 -96.44 -5.88 0.14
CA THR A 128 -95.90 -5.88 -1.23
C THR A 128 -95.43 -4.49 -1.67
N MET A 129 -96.09 -3.41 -1.25
CA MET A 129 -95.57 -2.04 -1.44
C MET A 129 -94.19 -1.86 -0.80
N VAL A 130 -94.04 -2.26 0.47
CA VAL A 130 -92.77 -2.13 1.21
C VAL A 130 -91.66 -2.99 0.57
N LEU A 131 -91.96 -4.20 0.11
CA LEU A 131 -90.98 -5.03 -0.62
C LEU A 131 -90.57 -4.42 -1.97
N LEU A 132 -91.51 -3.89 -2.74
CA LEU A 132 -91.21 -3.25 -4.03
C LEU A 132 -90.43 -1.94 -3.83
N PHE A 133 -90.75 -1.17 -2.80
CA PHE A 133 -90.00 0.04 -2.41
C PHE A 133 -88.57 -0.30 -1.95
N LEU A 134 -88.38 -1.31 -1.11
CA LEU A 134 -87.03 -1.79 -0.73
C LEU A 134 -86.24 -2.30 -1.93
N GLY A 135 -86.89 -2.94 -2.90
CA GLY A 135 -86.27 -3.36 -4.17
C GLY A 135 -85.79 -2.19 -5.02
N HIS A 136 -86.61 -1.14 -5.17
CA HIS A 136 -86.21 0.08 -5.88
C HIS A 136 -85.10 0.83 -5.11
N ALA A 137 -85.22 0.98 -3.78
CA ALA A 137 -84.19 1.59 -2.94
C ALA A 137 -82.83 0.87 -3.05
N MET A 138 -82.82 -0.46 -3.18
CA MET A 138 -81.59 -1.22 -3.42
C MET A 138 -81.01 -0.96 -4.81
N ALA A 139 -81.85 -0.89 -5.85
CA ALA A 139 -81.41 -0.57 -7.20
C ALA A 139 -80.86 0.86 -7.32
N ASP A 140 -81.50 1.83 -6.65
CA ASP A 140 -81.05 3.22 -6.55
C ASP A 140 -79.70 3.32 -5.83
N GLY A 141 -79.51 2.53 -4.78
CA GLY A 141 -78.22 2.39 -4.11
C GLY A 141 -77.15 1.83 -5.05
N MET A 142 -77.46 0.80 -5.83
CA MET A 142 -76.51 0.24 -6.80
C MET A 142 -76.14 1.25 -7.90
N MET A 143 -77.13 1.95 -8.48
CA MET A 143 -76.88 2.95 -9.51
C MET A 143 -76.12 4.17 -8.96
N MET A 144 -76.65 4.84 -7.94
CA MET A 144 -76.13 6.13 -7.49
C MET A 144 -74.80 6.03 -6.73
N PHE A 145 -74.45 4.85 -6.18
CA PHE A 145 -73.11 4.57 -5.65
C PHE A 145 -72.20 3.79 -6.62
N ARG A 146 -72.53 3.76 -7.92
CA ARG A 146 -71.72 3.18 -9.03
C ARG A 146 -71.34 1.70 -8.83
N ILE A 147 -72.20 0.90 -8.20
CA ILE A 147 -72.01 -0.55 -7.99
C ILE A 147 -72.44 -1.31 -9.27
N PRO A 148 -71.61 -2.23 -9.82
CA PRO A 148 -71.89 -2.86 -11.11
C PRO A 148 -73.14 -3.76 -11.08
N LEU A 149 -74.03 -3.58 -12.06
CA LEU A 149 -75.29 -4.31 -12.20
C LEU A 149 -75.12 -5.64 -12.98
N PRO A 150 -75.46 -6.81 -12.42
CA PRO A 150 -75.21 -8.12 -13.04
C PRO A 150 -76.19 -8.52 -14.16
N ILE A 151 -76.90 -7.56 -14.76
CA ILE A 151 -78.07 -7.81 -15.63
C ILE A 151 -77.69 -8.49 -16.97
N MET A 152 -76.57 -8.10 -17.57
CA MET A 152 -76.11 -8.65 -18.86
C MET A 152 -75.88 -10.16 -18.84
N ALA A 153 -75.49 -10.73 -17.70
CA ALA A 153 -75.26 -12.17 -17.57
C ALA A 153 -76.56 -13.00 -17.70
N GLY A 154 -77.71 -12.45 -17.31
CA GLY A 154 -79.00 -13.13 -17.41
C GLY A 154 -79.52 -13.23 -18.84
N LEU A 155 -79.46 -12.14 -19.61
CA LEU A 155 -79.96 -12.10 -20.99
C LEU A 155 -79.16 -13.01 -21.95
N GLY A 156 -77.86 -13.20 -21.69
CA GLY A 156 -77.02 -14.15 -22.43
C GLY A 156 -77.38 -15.63 -22.23
N LEU A 157 -78.13 -15.98 -21.19
CA LEU A 157 -78.59 -17.35 -20.93
C LEU A 157 -79.92 -17.66 -21.63
N VAL A 158 -80.83 -16.68 -21.75
CA VAL A 158 -82.15 -16.87 -22.36
C VAL A 158 -82.08 -16.93 -23.89
N SER A 159 -81.25 -16.10 -24.51
CA SER A 159 -81.04 -16.11 -25.97
C SER A 159 -80.48 -17.46 -26.47
N ARG A 160 -79.69 -18.14 -25.64
CA ARG A 160 -79.01 -19.41 -25.96
C ARG A 160 -79.91 -20.64 -25.91
N SER A 161 -81.09 -20.56 -25.29
CA SER A 161 -82.03 -21.69 -25.15
C SER A 161 -83.19 -21.67 -26.15
N VAL A 162 -83.57 -20.50 -26.68
CA VAL A 162 -84.75 -20.35 -27.55
C VAL A 162 -84.46 -20.57 -29.03
N LEU A 163 -83.30 -20.13 -29.54
CA LEU A 163 -82.98 -20.15 -30.98
C LEU A 163 -82.17 -21.37 -31.45
N GLY A 164 -81.71 -22.23 -30.53
CA GLY A 164 -80.88 -23.39 -30.84
C GLY A 164 -79.38 -23.07 -30.98
N ALA A 165 -78.55 -24.07 -30.72
CA ALA A 165 -77.09 -23.95 -30.77
C ALA A 165 -76.57 -24.15 -32.20
N TYR A 166 -76.54 -23.06 -32.98
CA TYR A 166 -75.85 -23.05 -34.26
C TYR A 166 -74.32 -23.01 -34.07
N GLU A 167 -73.60 -23.81 -34.86
CA GLU A 167 -72.13 -23.81 -34.94
C GLU A 167 -71.67 -23.31 -36.31
N THR A 168 -70.50 -22.67 -36.38
CA THR A 168 -69.90 -22.25 -37.65
C THR A 168 -69.30 -23.45 -38.41
N ALA A 169 -69.84 -23.73 -39.59
CA ALA A 169 -69.23 -24.62 -40.57
C ALA A 169 -68.02 -23.97 -41.26
N ILE A 170 -67.19 -24.79 -41.93
CA ILE A 170 -65.93 -24.38 -42.60
C ILE A 170 -66.09 -23.14 -43.49
N ASN A 171 -67.27 -22.96 -44.11
CA ASN A 171 -67.58 -21.83 -44.99
C ASN A 171 -68.04 -20.55 -44.26
N GLU A 172 -67.76 -20.40 -42.96
CA GLU A 172 -68.13 -19.25 -42.12
C GLU A 172 -69.66 -19.00 -42.10
N ARG A 173 -70.44 -20.08 -42.02
CA ARG A 173 -71.92 -20.09 -41.95
C ARG A 173 -72.42 -20.95 -40.79
N ASN A 174 -73.59 -20.63 -40.26
CA ASN A 174 -74.16 -21.26 -39.05
C ASN A 174 -75.08 -22.46 -39.35
N VAL A 175 -74.85 -23.60 -38.67
CA VAL A 175 -75.53 -24.91 -38.90
C VAL A 175 -75.87 -25.61 -37.57
N ASN A 176 -76.91 -26.46 -37.52
CA ASN A 176 -77.36 -27.18 -36.31
C ASN A 176 -76.76 -28.61 -36.21
N PRO A 177 -75.97 -28.95 -35.16
CA PRO A 177 -75.29 -30.25 -35.09
C PRO A 177 -76.15 -31.47 -34.71
N ARG A 178 -77.21 -31.29 -33.90
CA ARG A 178 -77.89 -32.42 -33.23
C ARG A 178 -78.57 -33.42 -34.17
N ALA A 179 -78.79 -33.06 -35.43
CA ALA A 179 -79.40 -33.92 -36.44
C ALA A 179 -78.44 -35.02 -36.99
N ILE A 180 -77.17 -35.03 -36.58
CA ILE A 180 -76.11 -35.88 -37.16
C ILE A 180 -75.53 -36.87 -36.12
N GLU A 181 -75.71 -36.62 -34.82
CA GLU A 181 -74.85 -37.20 -33.75
C GLU A 181 -75.45 -38.45 -33.02
N PHE A 182 -76.75 -38.76 -33.12
CA PHE A 182 -77.41 -39.80 -32.28
C PHE A 182 -78.30 -40.81 -33.02
N ASN A 183 -78.05 -42.12 -32.78
CA ASN A 183 -78.74 -43.33 -33.32
C ASN A 183 -78.36 -44.54 -32.39
N GLU A 184 -79.22 -45.38 -31.76
CA GLU A 184 -79.03 -45.99 -30.36
C GLU A 184 -78.74 -47.56 -30.08
N SER A 185 -77.89 -48.11 -29.10
CA SER A 185 -77.77 -49.62 -28.73
C SER A 185 -77.26 -50.37 -27.34
N LEU A 186 -75.99 -50.42 -26.79
CA LEU A 186 -75.08 -51.52 -26.12
C LEU A 186 -75.16 -52.24 -24.60
N ILE A 187 -74.11 -52.56 -23.70
CA ILE A 187 -73.86 -53.90 -22.86
C ILE A 187 -73.17 -54.02 -21.31
N LEU A 188 -72.44 -55.10 -20.69
CA LEU A 188 -72.20 -55.51 -19.13
C LEU A 188 -70.91 -56.36 -18.42
N GLY A 189 -70.39 -56.29 -17.07
CA GLY A 189 -69.26 -57.09 -16.24
C GLY A 189 -68.35 -56.59 -14.89
N ARG A 190 -67.37 -57.30 -14.07
CA ARG A 190 -66.74 -56.93 -12.60
C ARG A 190 -65.26 -57.23 -11.67
N GLN A 191 -64.09 -56.41 -11.26
CA GLN A 191 -62.91 -56.24 -10.07
C GLN A 191 -61.25 -55.62 -10.12
N ILE A 192 -60.17 -54.78 -9.50
CA ILE A 192 -59.55 -53.50 -8.59
C ILE A 192 -57.88 -52.96 -8.27
N ILE A 193 -57.23 -51.62 -8.03
CA ILE A 193 -55.88 -50.96 -7.20
C ILE A 193 -54.86 -49.50 -7.41
N HIS A 194 -53.66 -48.92 -6.71
CA HIS A 194 -52.77 -47.45 -6.63
C HIS A 194 -51.22 -46.95 -5.88
N ILE A 195 -50.32 -45.75 -6.03
CA ILE A 195 -48.85 -45.16 -5.33
C ILE A 195 -48.03 -43.55 -5.25
N LEU A 196 -46.73 -43.06 -4.67
CA LEU A 196 -45.93 -41.56 -4.34
C LEU A 196 -44.23 -41.03 -4.04
N PRO A 197 -43.58 -39.69 -3.74
CA PRO A 197 -42.02 -38.95 -3.70
C PRO A 197 -41.16 -37.71 -2.70
N GLU A 198 -39.86 -36.94 -2.86
CA GLU A 198 -38.81 -35.96 -1.91
C GLU A 198 -37.65 -34.58 -2.18
N GLY A 199 -36.48 -33.98 -1.41
CA GLY A 199 -35.55 -32.53 -1.37
C GLY A 199 -33.89 -31.99 -0.92
N THR A 200 -33.25 -30.65 -0.60
CA THR A 200 -31.65 -29.99 -0.44
C THR A 200 -30.89 -28.54 0.35
N ALA A 201 -29.52 -27.91 0.32
CA ALA A 201 -28.59 -26.76 1.21
C ALA A 201 -27.21 -25.63 0.87
N VAL A 202 -26.32 -24.75 1.72
CA VAL A 202 -25.11 -23.52 1.47
C VAL A 202 -23.69 -22.84 2.33
N LEU A 203 -22.96 -21.51 2.34
CA LEU A 203 -21.43 -20.90 2.82
C LEU A 203 -20.70 -19.39 3.49
N ASN A 204 -19.44 -18.62 3.20
CA ASN A 204 -18.16 -17.77 3.98
C ASN A 204 -17.37 -16.15 3.89
N SER A 205 -16.20 -15.48 4.59
CA SER A 205 -15.59 -13.91 4.63
C SER A 205 -14.16 -12.95 4.80
N GLU A 206 -13.35 -12.57 5.89
CA GLU A 206 -12.75 -11.14 6.27
C GLU A 206 -11.33 -10.39 5.91
N LYS A 207 -10.18 -10.96 5.45
CA LYS A 207 -8.87 -10.30 5.03
C LYS A 207 -7.81 -9.66 6.02
N HIS A 208 -7.67 -10.03 7.29
CA HIS A 208 -6.56 -9.52 8.15
C HIS A 208 -5.15 -10.05 7.76
N SER A 209 -4.08 -9.30 8.06
CA SER A 209 -2.68 -9.75 7.92
C SER A 209 -2.13 -10.36 9.23
N TYR A 210 -1.15 -11.27 9.10
CA TYR A 210 -0.70 -12.14 10.19
C TYR A 210 0.82 -12.44 10.12
N CYS A 211 1.51 -12.38 11.27
CA CYS A 211 2.90 -12.83 11.39
C CYS A 211 3.16 -13.65 12.66
N LEU A 212 4.03 -14.65 12.54
CA LEU A 212 4.47 -15.56 13.61
C LEU A 212 5.91 -15.25 14.06
N ASP A 213 6.18 -15.43 15.34
CA ASP A 213 7.52 -15.34 15.96
C ASP A 213 7.54 -16.18 17.26
N ASN A 214 8.70 -16.35 17.89
CA ASN A 214 8.83 -16.89 19.24
C ASN A 214 7.92 -16.18 20.27
N SER A 215 7.68 -14.88 20.11
CA SER A 215 6.73 -14.09 20.93
C SER A 215 5.25 -14.30 20.53
N ARG A 216 4.98 -14.67 19.28
CA ARG A 216 3.65 -14.86 18.68
C ARG A 216 3.58 -16.23 18.00
N SER A 217 3.53 -17.29 18.80
CA SER A 217 3.66 -18.67 18.34
C SER A 217 2.35 -19.35 17.88
N GLU A 218 1.21 -18.68 18.08
CA GLU A 218 -0.12 -19.16 17.67
C GLU A 218 -0.97 -18.02 17.10
N ILE A 219 -1.72 -18.29 16.01
CA ILE A 219 -2.63 -17.34 15.35
C ILE A 219 -3.97 -18.02 15.08
N LYS A 220 -5.09 -17.28 15.16
CA LYS A 220 -6.45 -17.80 14.90
C LYS A 220 -7.03 -17.28 13.58
N LEU A 221 -7.25 -18.18 12.62
CA LEU A 221 -7.87 -17.91 11.32
C LEU A 221 -9.42 -18.03 11.38
N PRO A 222 -10.20 -17.07 10.85
CA PRO A 222 -11.67 -17.13 10.83
C PRO A 222 -12.25 -17.91 9.63
N ILE A 223 -13.40 -18.58 9.83
CA ILE A 223 -14.14 -19.39 8.83
C ILE A 223 -15.65 -19.20 9.03
N THR A 224 -16.44 -18.94 7.99
CA THR A 224 -17.89 -18.61 8.09
C THR A 224 -18.80 -19.61 7.34
N ILE A 225 -19.98 -19.92 7.89
CA ILE A 225 -20.90 -21.00 7.45
C ILE A 225 -22.36 -20.49 7.37
N ASN A 226 -23.22 -21.01 6.48
CA ASN A 226 -24.66 -20.67 6.39
C ASN A 226 -25.53 -21.85 5.90
N ALA A 227 -26.67 -22.11 6.58
CA ALA A 227 -27.70 -23.11 6.23
C ALA A 227 -27.20 -24.55 6.03
N THR A 228 -26.30 -24.99 6.91
CA THR A 228 -25.66 -26.32 6.92
C THR A 228 -25.01 -26.54 8.30
N ASN A 229 -24.87 -27.79 8.76
CA ASN A 229 -24.16 -28.14 10.00
C ASN A 229 -22.92 -29.01 9.66
N PRO A 230 -21.77 -28.40 9.36
CA PRO A 230 -20.65 -29.15 8.80
C PRO A 230 -20.04 -30.13 9.80
N ILE A 231 -19.86 -31.37 9.36
CA ILE A 231 -19.31 -32.47 10.17
C ILE A 231 -17.79 -32.65 9.99
N SER A 232 -17.23 -32.09 8.91
CA SER A 232 -15.78 -32.05 8.65
C SER A 232 -15.43 -30.89 7.71
N MET A 233 -14.19 -30.41 7.80
CA MET A 233 -13.61 -29.43 6.87
C MET A 233 -12.12 -29.72 6.62
N ASP A 234 -11.60 -29.33 5.46
CA ASP A 234 -10.18 -29.41 5.13
C ASP A 234 -9.63 -28.03 4.75
N ILE A 235 -8.42 -27.70 5.20
CA ILE A 235 -7.65 -26.49 4.84
C ILE A 235 -6.30 -26.93 4.24
N VAL A 236 -5.81 -26.26 3.19
CA VAL A 236 -4.45 -26.47 2.64
C VAL A 236 -3.57 -25.27 2.96
N ARG A 237 -2.35 -25.52 3.44
CA ARG A 237 -1.25 -24.55 3.53
C ARG A 237 -0.19 -24.86 2.47
N VAL A 238 0.24 -23.85 1.72
CA VAL A 238 1.53 -23.87 0.99
C VAL A 238 2.62 -23.31 1.92
N ASP A 239 3.78 -23.94 1.96
CA ASP A 239 4.95 -23.46 2.71
C ASP A 239 5.76 -22.39 1.94
N LEU A 240 6.24 -21.34 2.62
CA LEU A 240 6.91 -20.20 1.95
C LEU A 240 8.39 -20.43 1.59
N ASP A 241 9.06 -21.39 2.22
CA ASP A 241 10.47 -21.69 1.97
C ASP A 241 10.67 -22.94 1.09
N THR A 242 9.70 -23.87 1.12
CA THR A 242 9.78 -25.16 0.40
C THR A 242 8.70 -25.37 -0.65
N GLN A 243 7.73 -24.46 -0.78
CA GLN A 243 6.55 -24.55 -1.68
C GLN A 243 5.69 -25.83 -1.52
N ALA A 244 5.91 -26.61 -0.45
CA ALA A 244 5.19 -27.86 -0.22
C ALA A 244 3.76 -27.62 0.30
N ASN A 245 2.82 -28.49 -0.12
CA ASN A 245 1.42 -28.44 0.29
C ASN A 245 1.15 -29.35 1.51
N GLU A 246 0.68 -28.77 2.61
CA GLU A 246 0.29 -29.46 3.86
C GLU A 246 -1.22 -29.34 4.07
N THR A 247 -1.95 -30.45 4.14
CA THR A 247 -3.41 -30.46 4.34
C THR A 247 -3.76 -30.66 5.81
N LEU A 248 -4.57 -29.76 6.36
CA LEU A 248 -5.01 -29.69 7.75
C LEU A 248 -6.50 -30.07 7.82
N HIS A 249 -6.77 -31.26 8.34
CA HIS A 249 -8.13 -31.76 8.56
C HIS A 249 -8.74 -31.22 9.87
N ILE A 250 -9.98 -30.74 9.81
CA ILE A 250 -10.76 -30.30 10.96
C ILE A 250 -11.92 -31.29 11.19
N SER A 251 -11.79 -32.07 12.25
CA SER A 251 -12.73 -33.13 12.62
C SER A 251 -13.99 -32.63 13.34
N LYS A 252 -15.03 -33.47 13.38
CA LYS A 252 -16.32 -33.20 14.06
C LYS A 252 -16.20 -32.83 15.55
N SER A 253 -15.14 -33.26 16.24
CA SER A 253 -14.85 -32.89 17.64
C SER A 253 -14.21 -31.50 17.76
N GLN A 254 -13.27 -31.17 16.87
CA GLN A 254 -12.66 -29.84 16.78
C GLN A 254 -13.70 -28.79 16.39
N LEU A 255 -14.55 -29.05 15.38
CA LEU A 255 -15.65 -28.17 14.99
C LEU A 255 -16.60 -27.89 16.17
N LYS A 256 -16.97 -28.90 16.96
CA LYS A 256 -17.76 -28.70 18.20
C LYS A 256 -17.06 -27.80 19.22
N SER A 257 -15.72 -27.88 19.35
CA SER A 257 -14.96 -26.95 20.20
C SER A 257 -14.95 -25.53 19.63
N MET A 258 -14.78 -25.38 18.32
CA MET A 258 -14.77 -24.10 17.62
C MET A 258 -16.13 -23.39 17.72
N HIS A 259 -17.25 -24.12 17.57
CA HIS A 259 -18.60 -23.60 17.82
C HIS A 259 -18.78 -23.17 19.28
N LYS A 260 -18.22 -23.90 20.25
CA LYS A 260 -18.28 -23.59 21.69
C LYS A 260 -17.39 -22.40 22.10
N GLU A 261 -16.30 -22.14 21.37
CA GLU A 261 -15.52 -20.91 21.51
C GLU A 261 -16.24 -19.72 20.86
N ALA A 262 -16.77 -19.89 19.65
CA ALA A 262 -17.52 -18.86 18.94
C ALA A 262 -18.78 -18.42 19.72
N SER A 263 -19.51 -19.36 20.34
CA SER A 263 -20.70 -19.07 21.15
C SER A 263 -20.41 -18.33 22.48
N ARG A 264 -19.13 -18.04 22.80
CA ARG A 264 -18.74 -17.16 23.91
C ARG A 264 -18.50 -15.72 23.47
N MET A 265 -18.48 -15.45 22.15
CA MET A 265 -18.31 -14.12 21.58
C MET A 265 -19.69 -13.46 21.37
N LYS A 266 -19.78 -12.14 21.50
CA LYS A 266 -21.06 -11.39 21.45
C LYS A 266 -21.81 -11.48 20.11
N ASN A 267 -21.16 -11.97 19.04
CA ASN A 267 -21.66 -11.88 17.67
C ASN A 267 -22.17 -13.24 17.12
N TYR A 268 -22.50 -14.21 17.98
CA TYR A 268 -22.88 -15.57 17.55
C TYR A 268 -24.41 -15.77 17.52
N GLY A 269 -24.99 -15.83 16.31
CA GLY A 269 -26.41 -16.11 16.09
C GLY A 269 -26.82 -17.57 16.38
N GLN A 270 -28.06 -17.78 16.81
CA GLN A 270 -28.56 -19.11 17.21
C GLN A 270 -29.30 -19.85 16.09
N HIS A 271 -29.86 -19.16 15.09
CA HIS A 271 -30.73 -19.78 14.09
C HIS A 271 -29.95 -20.53 13.00
N LEU A 272 -30.61 -21.45 12.28
CA LEU A 272 -29.96 -22.32 11.28
C LEU A 272 -29.56 -21.58 9.98
N HIS A 273 -30.24 -20.46 9.69
CA HIS A 273 -30.03 -19.66 8.47
C HIS A 273 -29.25 -18.35 8.73
N GLU A 274 -28.66 -18.20 9.92
CA GLU A 274 -27.76 -17.09 10.25
C GLU A 274 -26.29 -17.47 9.96
N PRO A 275 -25.48 -16.56 9.40
CA PRO A 275 -24.07 -16.82 9.14
C PRO A 275 -23.27 -16.91 10.45
N LYS A 276 -22.47 -17.97 10.60
CA LYS A 276 -21.69 -18.26 11.83
C LYS A 276 -20.21 -18.32 11.55
N THR A 277 -19.41 -17.55 12.29
CA THR A 277 -17.95 -17.53 12.17
C THR A 277 -17.27 -18.34 13.29
N LEU A 278 -16.34 -19.20 12.90
CA LEU A 278 -15.50 -20.06 13.72
C LEU A 278 -14.03 -19.64 13.62
N TYR A 279 -13.20 -20.04 14.58
CA TYR A 279 -11.77 -19.72 14.59
C TYR A 279 -10.91 -20.99 14.72
N TYR A 280 -9.88 -21.12 13.88
CA TYR A 280 -8.95 -22.25 13.86
C TYR A 280 -7.51 -21.81 14.13
N THR A 281 -6.80 -22.48 15.06
CA THR A 281 -5.46 -22.07 15.49
C THR A 281 -4.35 -22.71 14.63
N ILE A 282 -3.39 -21.91 14.19
CA ILE A 282 -2.22 -22.30 13.38
C ILE A 282 -0.90 -21.90 14.04
N LYS A 283 0.22 -22.54 13.63
CA LYS A 283 1.57 -22.37 14.22
C LYS A 283 2.74 -22.29 13.22
N LYS A 284 2.47 -22.32 11.92
CA LYS A 284 3.50 -22.33 10.85
C LYS A 284 3.23 -21.19 9.85
N PRO A 285 4.26 -20.48 9.35
CA PRO A 285 4.08 -19.53 8.25
C PRO A 285 3.70 -20.27 6.96
N GLY A 286 2.95 -19.62 6.08
CA GLY A 286 2.41 -20.24 4.86
C GLY A 286 1.20 -19.52 4.28
N LEU A 287 0.73 -20.04 3.14
CA LEU A 287 -0.40 -19.55 2.37
C LEU A 287 -1.59 -20.50 2.53
N TYR A 288 -2.62 -20.09 3.27
CA TYR A 288 -3.74 -20.94 3.72
C TYR A 288 -4.99 -20.78 2.83
N SER A 289 -5.73 -21.87 2.55
CA SER A 289 -6.99 -21.86 1.77
C SER A 289 -7.95 -23.03 2.10
N LEU A 290 -9.27 -22.88 1.87
CA LEU A 290 -10.29 -23.88 2.26
C LEU A 290 -10.57 -24.93 1.16
N ALA A 291 -10.36 -26.21 1.47
CA ALA A 291 -10.30 -27.31 0.51
C ALA A 291 -11.55 -28.23 0.45
N LYS A 292 -12.31 -28.44 1.54
CA LYS A 292 -13.55 -29.26 1.56
C LYS A 292 -14.47 -28.94 2.75
N VAL A 293 -15.78 -29.21 2.62
CA VAL A 293 -16.83 -29.12 3.66
C VAL A 293 -17.92 -30.17 3.38
N VAL A 294 -18.45 -30.85 4.42
CA VAL A 294 -19.49 -31.92 4.33
C VAL A 294 -20.55 -31.74 5.43
N ASP A 295 -21.83 -31.98 5.14
CA ASP A 295 -22.98 -31.79 6.06
C ASP A 295 -23.40 -33.06 6.85
N GLU A 296 -24.35 -32.94 7.78
CA GLU A 296 -24.91 -34.05 8.57
C GLU A 296 -25.55 -35.16 7.72
N SER A 297 -26.03 -34.85 6.51
CA SER A 297 -26.56 -35.81 5.53
C SER A 297 -25.48 -36.58 4.73
N ASN A 298 -24.19 -36.37 5.05
CA ASN A 298 -23.02 -36.84 4.29
C ASN A 298 -22.91 -36.29 2.84
N LEU A 299 -23.73 -35.31 2.46
CA LEU A 299 -23.62 -34.64 1.17
C LEU A 299 -22.55 -33.53 1.20
N GLU A 300 -21.86 -33.31 0.07
CA GLU A 300 -20.86 -32.24 -0.04
C GLU A 300 -21.50 -30.85 -0.17
N VAL A 301 -20.86 -29.87 0.46
CA VAL A 301 -21.39 -28.51 0.62
C VAL A 301 -20.75 -27.55 -0.40
N ALA A 302 -21.58 -26.76 -1.08
CA ALA A 302 -21.16 -25.85 -2.14
C ALA A 302 -20.28 -24.69 -1.62
N ARG A 303 -19.18 -24.40 -2.31
CA ARG A 303 -18.19 -23.36 -1.93
C ARG A 303 -18.09 -22.27 -3.01
N ARG A 304 -18.21 -21.00 -2.63
CA ARG A 304 -18.32 -19.88 -3.61
C ARG A 304 -16.99 -19.20 -4.01
N HIS A 305 -15.99 -19.10 -3.13
CA HIS A 305 -14.71 -18.44 -3.44
C HIS A 305 -13.51 -19.14 -2.77
N LYS A 306 -12.40 -19.31 -3.52
CA LYS A 306 -11.12 -19.83 -3.02
C LYS A 306 -10.18 -18.67 -2.64
N VAL A 307 -10.47 -17.97 -1.54
CA VAL A 307 -9.59 -16.92 -1.03
C VAL A 307 -8.39 -17.55 -0.30
N GLN A 308 -7.19 -17.01 -0.53
CA GLN A 308 -5.97 -17.39 0.18
C GLN A 308 -5.69 -16.41 1.34
N THR A 309 -4.93 -16.84 2.35
CA THR A 309 -4.51 -15.99 3.49
C THR A 309 -3.03 -16.21 3.78
N VAL A 310 -2.25 -15.14 3.73
CA VAL A 310 -0.79 -15.18 3.94
C VAL A 310 -0.47 -15.06 5.43
N VAL A 311 0.48 -15.87 5.91
CA VAL A 311 1.03 -15.81 7.26
C VAL A 311 2.55 -15.86 7.16
N VAL A 312 3.23 -14.77 7.52
CA VAL A 312 4.71 -14.65 7.41
C VAL A 312 5.41 -14.83 8.74
N ALA A 313 6.75 -14.83 8.75
CA ALA A 313 7.52 -14.58 9.96
C ALA A 313 7.50 -13.07 10.27
N CYS A 314 7.36 -12.67 11.54
CA CYS A 314 7.40 -11.25 11.90
C CYS A 314 8.79 -10.64 11.60
N PRO A 315 8.85 -9.38 11.15
CA PRO A 315 10.12 -8.74 10.84
C PRO A 315 10.97 -8.51 12.10
N ARG A 316 12.29 -8.59 11.96
CA ARG A 316 13.27 -8.40 13.03
C ARG A 316 14.54 -7.73 12.53
N VAL A 317 15.29 -7.15 13.47
CA VAL A 317 16.55 -6.44 13.20
C VAL A 317 17.64 -6.82 14.20
N SER A 318 18.88 -6.82 13.74
CA SER A 318 20.12 -6.96 14.53
C SER A 318 21.10 -5.86 14.13
N ILE A 319 21.84 -5.29 15.08
CA ILE A 319 23.06 -4.51 14.79
C ILE A 319 24.25 -5.47 14.88
N LEU A 320 25.13 -5.44 13.88
CA LEU A 320 26.33 -6.28 13.83
C LEU A 320 27.52 -5.66 14.60
N ASP A 321 28.54 -6.48 14.89
CA ASP A 321 29.67 -6.08 15.74
C ASP A 321 30.67 -5.18 15.00
N ALA A 322 30.40 -3.87 14.99
CA ALA A 322 31.43 -2.85 14.75
C ALA A 322 32.42 -2.78 15.92
N ALA A 323 33.65 -2.30 15.68
CA ALA A 323 34.65 -2.03 16.72
C ALA A 323 34.10 -1.07 17.80
N SER A 324 34.36 -1.35 19.08
CA SER A 324 33.85 -0.55 20.21
C SER A 324 34.54 0.80 20.34
N ASP A 325 35.80 0.89 19.95
CA ASP A 325 36.66 2.04 20.21
C ASP A 325 37.14 2.63 18.89
N LYS A 326 36.99 3.94 18.75
CA LYS A 326 37.32 4.72 17.56
C LYS A 326 38.04 5.99 17.97
N CYS A 327 38.86 6.54 17.09
CA CYS A 327 39.44 7.86 17.30
C CYS A 327 38.63 8.93 16.58
N LYS A 328 38.62 10.14 17.15
CA LYS A 328 38.04 11.33 16.52
C LYS A 328 38.54 11.51 15.08
N GLY A 329 37.61 11.81 14.17
CA GLY A 329 37.82 11.88 12.72
C GLY A 329 37.56 10.57 11.97
N GLU A 330 37.66 9.41 12.63
CA GLU A 330 37.49 8.13 11.93
C GLU A 330 36.04 7.87 11.53
N LEU A 331 35.86 7.16 10.42
CA LEU A 331 34.55 6.64 10.02
C LEU A 331 34.13 5.51 10.96
N SER A 332 32.91 5.60 11.50
CA SER A 332 32.18 4.45 12.03
C SER A 332 31.45 3.75 10.87
N SER A 333 31.29 2.44 10.98
CA SER A 333 30.57 1.60 10.03
C SER A 333 29.66 0.67 10.83
N VAL A 334 28.37 1.01 10.92
CA VAL A 334 27.38 0.28 11.72
C VAL A 334 26.45 -0.46 10.79
N GLU A 335 26.61 -1.77 10.67
CA GLU A 335 25.78 -2.61 9.82
C GLU A 335 24.50 -3.07 10.52
N PHE A 336 23.37 -2.89 9.83
CA PHE A 336 22.06 -3.35 10.26
C PHE A 336 21.66 -4.57 9.42
N GLU A 337 21.39 -5.68 10.11
CA GLU A 337 20.79 -6.89 9.56
C GLU A 337 19.28 -6.82 9.78
N VAL A 338 18.50 -6.75 8.70
CA VAL A 338 17.03 -6.81 8.76
C VAL A 338 16.56 -8.12 8.13
N VAL A 339 15.59 -8.79 8.76
CA VAL A 339 14.99 -10.02 8.26
C VAL A 339 13.47 -9.90 8.30
N GLY A 340 12.82 -10.01 7.15
CA GLY A 340 11.36 -9.92 6.99
C GLY A 340 10.95 -9.91 5.51
N THR A 341 9.66 -9.82 5.21
CA THR A 341 9.18 -9.77 3.81
C THR A 341 9.31 -8.35 3.24
N PRO A 342 10.07 -8.10 2.16
CA PRO A 342 10.27 -6.77 1.61
C PRO A 342 9.00 -6.16 0.96
N PRO A 343 8.90 -4.82 0.82
CA PRO A 343 9.86 -3.82 1.30
C PRO A 343 9.79 -3.68 2.83
N LEU A 344 10.95 -3.48 3.44
CA LEU A 344 11.10 -3.28 4.88
C LEU A 344 11.26 -1.79 5.21
N ARG A 345 10.78 -1.38 6.38
CA ARG A 345 11.07 -0.08 7.00
C ARG A 345 11.73 -0.26 8.35
N VAL A 346 12.76 0.54 8.65
CA VAL A 346 13.43 0.57 9.94
C VAL A 346 13.47 1.99 10.49
N LYS A 347 13.08 2.18 11.75
CA LYS A 347 13.28 3.41 12.52
C LYS A 347 14.35 3.20 13.58
N TYR A 348 15.31 4.12 13.68
CA TYR A 348 16.36 4.07 14.70
C TYR A 348 16.61 5.44 15.35
N ARG A 349 17.18 5.40 16.55
CA ARG A 349 17.63 6.53 17.35
C ARG A 349 19.16 6.48 17.42
N LYS A 350 19.82 7.56 16.99
CA LYS A 350 21.23 7.84 17.28
C LYS A 350 21.28 8.80 18.46
N GLN A 351 22.23 8.60 19.37
CA GLN A 351 22.47 9.48 20.51
C GLN A 351 23.97 9.76 20.60
N VAL A 352 24.34 11.03 20.51
CA VAL A 352 25.74 11.50 20.58
C VAL A 352 25.85 12.44 21.78
N ASN A 353 26.63 12.08 22.80
CA ASN A 353 26.80 12.89 24.01
C ASN A 353 25.47 13.42 24.58
N GLN A 354 24.50 12.50 24.77
CA GLN A 354 23.12 12.74 25.23
C GLN A 354 22.18 13.48 24.24
N GLN A 355 22.67 14.01 23.11
CA GLN A 355 21.81 14.62 22.09
C GLN A 355 21.27 13.54 21.14
N ALA A 356 19.94 13.34 21.13
CA ALA A 356 19.28 12.31 20.34
C ALA A 356 18.78 12.83 18.98
N GLN A 357 18.91 11.99 17.95
CA GLN A 357 18.36 12.16 16.60
C GLN A 357 17.62 10.88 16.21
N GLU A 358 16.41 11.00 15.67
CA GLU A 358 15.68 9.87 15.08
C GLU A 358 15.77 9.92 13.56
N ALA A 359 15.91 8.76 12.92
CA ALA A 359 15.87 8.63 11.47
C ALA A 359 15.09 7.36 11.06
N THR A 360 14.61 7.35 9.81
CA THR A 360 13.76 6.28 9.28
C THR A 360 14.19 5.96 7.85
N PHE A 361 14.43 4.68 7.60
CA PHE A 361 14.76 4.13 6.30
C PHE A 361 13.58 3.34 5.75
N GLU A 362 13.12 3.69 4.56
CA GLU A 362 11.99 3.04 3.87
C GLU A 362 12.48 2.33 2.59
N ASN A 363 11.63 1.47 2.03
CA ASN A 363 11.89 0.69 0.80
C ASN A 363 13.17 -0.19 0.84
N ILE A 364 13.51 -0.77 1.99
CA ILE A 364 14.65 -1.70 2.11
C ILE A 364 14.26 -3.05 1.47
N GLN A 365 14.93 -3.43 0.38
CA GLN A 365 14.80 -4.73 -0.30
C GLN A 365 16.17 -5.18 -0.85
N PRO A 366 16.37 -6.46 -1.18
CA PRO A 366 17.60 -6.93 -1.86
C PRO A 366 17.68 -6.38 -3.29
N ASP A 367 18.88 -6.10 -3.78
CA ASP A 367 19.10 -5.57 -5.14
C ASP A 367 18.55 -6.53 -6.23
N ASP A 368 18.67 -7.84 -6.03
CA ASP A 368 18.16 -8.87 -6.95
C ASP A 368 16.63 -9.13 -6.85
N PHE A 369 15.88 -8.39 -6.03
CA PHE A 369 14.47 -8.70 -5.74
C PHE A 369 13.56 -7.46 -5.59
N VAL A 370 12.79 -7.19 -6.65
CA VAL A 370 11.69 -6.22 -6.64
C VAL A 370 10.45 -6.85 -6.01
N SER A 371 10.02 -6.33 -4.84
CA SER A 371 8.82 -6.86 -4.18
C SER A 371 7.52 -6.34 -4.81
N PRO A 372 6.53 -7.19 -5.15
CA PRO A 372 5.20 -6.71 -5.56
C PRO A 372 4.46 -5.99 -4.43
N LEU A 373 4.87 -6.16 -3.16
CA LEU A 373 4.34 -5.40 -2.03
C LEU A 373 4.84 -3.95 -1.99
N ALA A 374 5.89 -3.59 -2.75
CA ALA A 374 6.22 -2.20 -3.05
C ALA A 374 5.09 -1.50 -3.84
N GLY A 375 4.12 -2.25 -4.37
CA GLY A 375 2.87 -1.78 -4.99
C GLY A 375 1.88 -1.11 -4.03
N GLY A 376 1.99 -1.31 -2.71
CA GLY A 376 1.37 -0.48 -1.66
C GLY A 376 -0.17 -0.49 -1.52
N ASP A 377 -0.97 -0.72 -2.57
CA ASP A 377 -2.28 -1.33 -2.35
C ASP A 377 -2.05 -2.82 -2.03
N ARG A 378 -1.97 -3.09 -0.74
CA ARG A 378 -1.76 -4.43 -0.18
C ARG A 378 -2.85 -5.42 -0.62
N GLN A 379 -4.00 -4.96 -1.12
CA GLN A 379 -5.10 -5.84 -1.57
C GLN A 379 -4.89 -6.36 -2.99
N THR A 380 -4.37 -5.55 -3.93
CA THR A 380 -4.20 -5.96 -5.34
C THR A 380 -3.14 -7.04 -5.47
N ALA A 381 -2.00 -6.90 -4.78
CA ALA A 381 -0.90 -7.88 -4.79
C ALA A 381 -1.33 -9.27 -4.29
N MET A 382 -2.27 -9.35 -3.34
CA MET A 382 -2.88 -10.61 -2.87
C MET A 382 -3.91 -11.23 -3.84
N THR A 383 -4.25 -10.55 -4.94
CA THR A 383 -5.14 -11.07 -6.00
C THR A 383 -4.42 -11.37 -7.31
N LEU A 384 -3.34 -10.65 -7.61
CA LEU A 384 -2.51 -10.85 -8.80
C LEU A 384 -1.65 -12.13 -8.73
N SER A 385 -1.21 -12.52 -7.53
CA SER A 385 -0.33 -13.68 -7.24
C SER A 385 -0.99 -15.07 -7.41
N SER A 386 -1.95 -15.18 -8.34
CA SER A 386 -2.65 -16.43 -8.69
C SER A 386 -1.82 -17.43 -9.53
N SER A 387 -0.58 -17.07 -9.90
CA SER A 387 0.36 -17.90 -10.69
C SER A 387 0.89 -19.13 -9.95
N GLY A 388 0.72 -19.21 -8.63
CA GLY A 388 1.05 -20.40 -7.82
C GLY A 388 2.41 -20.35 -7.11
N GLU A 389 3.27 -19.37 -7.41
CA GLU A 389 4.58 -19.20 -6.79
C GLU A 389 4.49 -18.39 -5.49
N ALA A 390 5.03 -18.91 -4.39
CA ALA A 390 4.96 -18.29 -3.06
C ALA A 390 6.20 -17.42 -2.70
N GLU A 391 7.21 -17.38 -3.58
CA GLU A 391 8.51 -16.70 -3.40
C GLU A 391 8.42 -15.23 -2.98
N TRP A 392 7.40 -14.52 -3.46
CA TRP A 392 7.23 -13.07 -3.25
C TRP A 392 6.85 -12.70 -1.80
N ALA A 393 6.24 -13.63 -1.06
CA ALA A 393 5.86 -13.45 0.34
C ALA A 393 6.98 -13.88 1.32
N ARG A 394 8.06 -14.47 0.80
CA ARG A 394 9.15 -15.05 1.58
C ARG A 394 9.93 -14.00 2.35
N SER A 395 10.34 -14.33 3.57
CA SER A 395 11.22 -13.48 4.38
C SER A 395 12.62 -13.46 3.77
N ARG A 396 13.16 -12.27 3.49
CA ARG A 396 14.52 -12.07 2.96
C ARG A 396 15.39 -11.43 4.05
N LYS A 397 16.70 -11.66 4.00
CA LYS A 397 17.70 -10.96 4.82
C LYS A 397 18.34 -9.86 3.97
N VAL A 398 18.38 -8.64 4.52
CA VAL A 398 19.09 -7.49 3.92
C VAL A 398 20.11 -6.96 4.92
N LEU A 399 21.28 -6.56 4.42
CA LEU A 399 22.33 -5.89 5.17
C LEU A 399 22.51 -4.48 4.60
N PHE A 400 22.58 -3.46 5.45
CA PHE A 400 23.00 -2.13 5.02
C PHE A 400 23.94 -1.46 6.05
N PRO A 401 25.07 -0.87 5.62
CA PRO A 401 25.95 -0.11 6.50
C PRO A 401 25.50 1.35 6.62
N ILE A 402 25.44 1.87 7.85
CA ILE A 402 25.50 3.32 8.08
C ILE A 402 26.98 3.67 8.25
N THR A 403 27.49 4.56 7.40
CA THR A 403 28.86 5.09 7.51
C THR A 403 28.81 6.56 7.93
N GLU A 404 29.43 6.92 9.05
CA GLU A 404 29.37 8.28 9.61
C GLU A 404 30.74 8.71 10.15
N GLY A 405 31.13 9.98 9.95
CA GLY A 405 32.39 10.53 10.48
C GLY A 405 32.30 10.93 11.94
N MET A 406 33.17 10.36 12.79
CA MET A 406 33.15 10.59 14.24
C MET A 406 33.81 11.93 14.62
N SER A 407 33.17 13.04 14.29
CA SER A 407 33.71 14.41 14.49
C SER A 407 33.82 14.84 15.96
N THR A 408 33.04 14.24 16.86
CA THR A 408 33.00 14.56 18.29
C THR A 408 33.37 13.35 19.13
N ALA A 409 34.34 13.51 20.03
CA ALA A 409 34.67 12.51 21.05
C ALA A 409 33.54 12.34 22.09
N GLY A 410 33.54 11.21 22.78
CA GLY A 410 32.53 10.81 23.76
C GLY A 410 31.74 9.57 23.33
N GLU A 411 30.54 9.40 23.87
CA GLU A 411 29.71 8.20 23.66
C GLU A 411 28.73 8.38 22.50
N TRP A 412 28.78 7.44 21.56
CA TRP A 412 27.88 7.32 20.41
C TRP A 412 27.06 6.04 20.53
N THR A 413 25.74 6.16 20.66
CA THR A 413 24.83 5.01 20.83
C THR A 413 23.80 4.98 19.71
N TYR A 414 23.73 3.83 19.02
CA TYR A 414 22.74 3.51 18.00
C TYR A 414 21.76 2.49 18.57
N ALA A 415 20.45 2.73 18.45
CA ALA A 415 19.39 1.85 18.95
C ALA A 415 18.20 1.79 17.98
N VAL A 416 17.70 0.60 17.63
CA VAL A 416 16.55 0.44 16.72
C VAL A 416 15.23 0.46 17.49
N THR A 417 14.23 1.19 17.01
CA THR A 417 12.96 1.44 17.72
C THR A 417 11.73 0.80 17.07
N GLU A 418 11.67 0.72 15.74
CA GLU A 418 10.55 0.11 15.00
C GLU A 418 11.05 -0.61 13.73
N VAL A 419 10.42 -1.73 13.38
CA VAL A 419 10.51 -2.36 12.05
C VAL A 419 9.09 -2.68 11.53
N GLU A 420 8.82 -2.37 10.25
CA GLU A 420 7.61 -2.76 9.51
C GLU A 420 7.97 -3.57 8.26
N ASP A 421 7.15 -4.57 7.90
CA ASP A 421 7.26 -5.35 6.65
C ASP A 421 6.26 -4.91 5.56
N GLY A 422 6.39 -5.50 4.35
CA GLY A 422 5.52 -5.19 3.22
C GLY A 422 4.02 -5.41 3.48
N PHE A 423 3.66 -6.33 4.40
CA PHE A 423 2.29 -6.62 4.81
C PHE A 423 1.76 -5.73 5.94
N GLY A 424 2.62 -4.93 6.57
CA GLY A 424 2.28 -4.02 7.66
C GLY A 424 2.40 -4.60 9.05
N ASN A 425 3.07 -5.75 9.20
CA ASN A 425 3.39 -6.28 10.52
C ASN A 425 4.46 -5.40 11.15
N ARG A 426 4.13 -4.79 12.31
CA ARG A 426 5.06 -3.94 13.07
C ARG A 426 5.60 -4.67 14.29
N VAL A 427 6.90 -4.52 14.52
CA VAL A 427 7.59 -4.86 15.76
C VAL A 427 8.23 -3.58 16.30
N MET A 428 7.90 -3.23 17.54
CA MET A 428 8.48 -2.10 18.28
C MET A 428 9.35 -2.64 19.39
N TYR A 429 10.48 -1.98 19.65
CA TYR A 429 11.44 -2.38 20.69
C TYR A 429 11.44 -1.37 21.84
N SER A 430 11.54 -1.87 23.07
CA SER A 430 11.56 -1.07 24.29
C SER A 430 12.96 -1.01 24.92
N ASP A 431 13.20 -0.04 25.81
CA ASP A 431 14.48 0.07 26.53
C ASP A 431 14.80 -1.22 27.34
N HIS A 432 13.81 -1.99 27.80
CA HIS A 432 14.02 -3.32 28.43
C HIS A 432 14.41 -4.44 27.45
N ASP A 433 14.08 -4.33 26.16
CA ASP A 433 14.56 -5.25 25.12
C ASP A 433 16.03 -4.94 24.80
N HIS A 434 16.44 -3.67 24.88
CA HIS A 434 17.84 -3.26 24.76
C HIS A 434 18.69 -3.76 25.95
N GLU A 435 18.20 -3.75 27.19
CA GLU A 435 18.95 -4.22 28.38
C GLU A 435 19.21 -5.74 28.42
N ASN A 436 18.40 -6.56 27.75
CA ASN A 436 18.39 -8.01 27.92
C ASN A 436 19.59 -8.74 27.26
N ARG A 437 20.75 -8.75 27.94
CA ARG A 437 22.00 -9.45 27.51
C ARG A 437 21.94 -11.00 27.46
N ARG A 438 20.76 -11.62 27.36
CA ARG A 438 20.62 -13.08 27.18
C ARG A 438 21.04 -13.48 25.76
N ALA A 439 21.71 -14.62 25.61
CA ALA A 439 22.27 -15.10 24.33
C ALA A 439 21.24 -15.55 23.26
N LYS A 440 20.00 -15.03 23.32
CA LYS A 440 18.91 -15.24 22.35
C LYS A 440 18.14 -13.96 22.02
N SER A 441 18.43 -12.83 22.68
CA SER A 441 17.86 -11.52 22.32
C SER A 441 18.59 -10.98 21.08
N PRO A 442 17.90 -10.29 20.14
CA PRO A 442 18.58 -9.53 19.10
C PRO A 442 19.43 -8.40 19.71
N ARG A 443 20.57 -8.09 19.07
CA ARG A 443 21.42 -6.95 19.47
C ARG A 443 20.82 -5.66 18.92
N LEU A 444 19.89 -5.09 19.67
CA LEU A 444 19.10 -3.92 19.25
C LEU A 444 19.80 -2.57 19.55
N HIS A 445 20.87 -2.57 20.34
CA HIS A 445 21.69 -1.38 20.62
C HIS A 445 23.17 -1.67 20.39
N ARG A 446 23.93 -0.64 19.97
CA ARG A 446 25.40 -0.63 19.96
C ARG A 446 25.91 0.71 20.44
N GLN A 447 26.82 0.67 21.41
CA GLN A 447 27.62 1.81 21.86
C GLN A 447 29.01 1.74 21.23
N ILE A 448 29.52 2.89 20.80
CA ILE A 448 30.89 3.15 20.32
C ILE A 448 31.47 4.30 21.17
N THR A 449 32.70 4.13 21.65
CA THR A 449 33.46 5.14 22.39
C THR A 449 34.41 5.84 21.42
N VAL A 450 34.23 7.14 21.23
CA VAL A 450 35.11 7.96 20.37
C VAL A 450 36.10 8.71 21.25
N HIS A 451 37.37 8.36 21.15
CA HIS A 451 38.46 8.92 21.92
C HIS A 451 39.05 10.17 21.24
N GLU A 452 39.48 11.16 22.02
CA GLU A 452 40.31 12.27 21.51
C GLU A 452 41.71 11.76 21.11
N ARG A 453 42.32 12.37 20.09
CA ARG A 453 43.71 12.09 19.72
C ARG A 453 44.65 12.92 20.61
N PRO A 454 45.76 12.35 21.12
CA PRO A 454 46.74 13.13 21.87
C PRO A 454 47.51 14.10 20.96
N THR A 455 48.09 15.14 21.52
CA THR A 455 49.05 16.02 20.83
C THR A 455 50.29 16.23 21.69
N VAL A 456 51.43 16.49 21.04
CA VAL A 456 52.71 16.72 21.72
C VAL A 456 53.50 17.84 21.06
N GLN A 457 54.15 18.67 21.87
CA GLN A 457 55.01 19.78 21.48
C GLN A 457 56.15 19.92 22.51
N LEU A 458 57.30 20.49 22.15
CA LEU A 458 58.31 20.91 23.14
C LEU A 458 58.15 22.40 23.47
N HIS A 459 58.33 22.78 24.72
CA HIS A 459 58.22 24.17 25.17
C HIS A 459 59.54 24.72 25.71
N GLY A 460 60.06 25.80 25.12
CA GLY A 460 61.24 26.52 25.62
C GLY A 460 62.59 25.82 25.41
N CYS A 461 62.64 24.78 24.58
CA CYS A 461 63.88 24.25 24.01
C CYS A 461 63.71 24.09 22.49
N THR A 462 64.72 24.49 21.72
CA THR A 462 64.82 24.28 20.27
C THR A 462 66.29 24.03 19.90
N PRO A 463 66.64 23.69 18.65
CA PRO A 463 68.04 23.64 18.23
C PRO A 463 68.75 25.00 18.26
N GLN A 464 68.02 26.13 18.19
CA GLN A 464 68.58 27.48 18.33
C GLN A 464 68.61 27.97 19.79
N GLN A 465 67.72 27.45 20.64
CA GLN A 465 67.72 27.66 22.09
C GLN A 465 68.02 26.33 22.80
N PRO A 466 69.27 25.84 22.76
CA PRO A 466 69.65 24.54 23.30
C PRO A 466 69.57 24.51 24.83
N MET A 467 69.21 23.35 25.36
CA MET A 467 69.23 23.08 26.79
C MET A 467 70.67 22.86 27.24
N LYS A 468 71.22 23.79 28.03
CA LYS A 468 72.58 23.70 28.56
C LYS A 468 72.57 22.98 29.91
N VAL A 469 73.25 21.85 30.02
CA VAL A 469 73.21 20.97 31.20
C VAL A 469 74.63 20.69 31.70
N ALA A 470 74.83 20.74 33.01
CA ALA A 470 76.13 20.43 33.60
C ALA A 470 76.49 18.95 33.36
N GLN A 471 77.66 18.69 32.77
CA GLN A 471 78.15 17.36 32.40
C GLN A 471 77.87 16.29 33.46
N GLY A 472 77.16 15.22 33.07
CA GLY A 472 76.77 14.11 33.93
C GLY A 472 75.45 14.28 34.69
N SER A 473 74.88 15.49 34.74
CA SER A 473 73.56 15.75 35.34
C SER A 473 72.44 15.39 34.36
N SER A 474 71.30 14.92 34.88
CA SER A 474 70.08 14.74 34.08
C SER A 474 69.18 15.97 34.13
N ALA A 475 68.51 16.25 33.02
CA ALA A 475 67.54 17.33 32.88
C ALA A 475 66.17 16.79 32.44
N ARG A 476 65.12 17.61 32.59
CA ARG A 476 63.75 17.26 32.17
C ARG A 476 63.51 17.79 30.76
N LEU A 477 63.18 16.92 29.81
CA LEU A 477 62.70 17.35 28.50
C LEU A 477 61.34 18.06 28.68
N PRO A 478 61.15 19.31 28.22
CA PRO A 478 59.94 20.08 28.47
C PRO A 478 58.84 19.70 27.47
N VAL A 479 58.36 18.46 27.59
CA VAL A 479 57.26 17.91 26.80
C VAL A 479 55.94 18.51 27.27
N GLN A 480 55.23 19.17 26.36
CA GLN A 480 53.87 19.65 26.58
C GLN A 480 52.90 18.72 25.86
N LEU A 481 52.07 18.02 26.64
CA LEU A 481 51.01 17.14 26.14
C LEU A 481 49.67 17.88 26.06
N GLY A 482 48.85 17.49 25.08
CA GLY A 482 47.51 18.00 24.87
C GLY A 482 46.63 16.99 24.13
N SER A 483 45.57 17.47 23.48
CA SER A 483 44.67 16.67 22.66
C SER A 483 44.10 17.46 21.48
N SER A 484 43.38 16.76 20.59
CA SER A 484 42.47 17.35 19.60
C SER A 484 41.20 17.98 20.20
N GLY A 485 41.06 18.02 21.53
CA GLY A 485 39.98 18.64 22.29
C GLY A 485 40.42 19.93 22.98
N ARG A 486 39.90 20.19 24.18
CA ARG A 486 40.36 21.28 25.06
C ARG A 486 41.16 20.71 26.23
N GLY A 487 42.48 20.85 26.15
CA GLY A 487 43.39 20.42 27.22
C GLY A 487 43.89 18.99 27.07
N VAL A 488 44.24 18.39 28.21
CA VAL A 488 44.87 17.06 28.35
C VAL A 488 43.80 15.97 28.42
N ILE A 489 44.05 14.80 27.81
CA ILE A 489 43.24 13.60 28.03
C ILE A 489 43.58 13.06 29.43
N ALA A 490 42.60 13.09 30.34
CA ALA A 490 42.79 12.73 31.74
C ALA A 490 42.67 11.20 31.96
N GLY A 491 43.56 10.65 32.80
CA GLY A 491 43.50 9.24 33.21
C GLY A 491 43.97 8.21 32.17
N THR A 492 44.52 8.65 31.03
CA THR A 492 45.09 7.79 29.98
C THR A 492 46.62 7.77 30.02
N GLN A 493 47.21 6.61 29.74
CA GLN A 493 48.66 6.51 29.55
C GLN A 493 49.07 7.13 28.20
N TYR A 494 50.20 7.82 28.16
CA TYR A 494 50.78 8.39 26.94
C TYR A 494 52.08 7.68 26.60
N HIS A 495 52.20 7.21 25.37
CA HIS A 495 53.46 6.74 24.78
C HIS A 495 54.04 7.86 23.91
N VAL A 496 55.30 8.23 24.17
CA VAL A 496 56.04 9.24 23.41
C VAL A 496 57.23 8.56 22.72
N ASP A 497 57.28 8.68 21.40
CA ASP A 497 58.34 8.13 20.55
C ASP A 497 59.31 9.24 20.16
N TYR A 498 60.60 9.09 20.48
CA TYR A 498 61.64 10.06 20.12
C TYR A 498 62.88 9.40 19.53
N VAL A 499 63.59 10.18 18.73
CA VAL A 499 64.90 9.86 18.15
C VAL A 499 65.97 10.66 18.88
N PHE A 500 67.07 10.01 19.21
CA PHE A 500 68.28 10.63 19.75
C PHE A 500 69.48 10.39 18.81
N SER A 501 70.27 11.44 18.56
CA SER A 501 71.63 11.29 17.98
C SER A 501 72.65 12.00 18.90
N PRO A 502 73.76 11.33 19.27
CA PRO A 502 74.84 11.95 20.04
C PRO A 502 75.40 13.19 19.36
N GLN A 503 75.92 14.15 20.14
CA GLN A 503 76.40 15.45 19.63
C GLN A 503 77.45 15.34 18.51
N ASN A 504 78.27 14.27 18.49
CA ASN A 504 79.29 14.04 17.45
C ASN A 504 78.70 13.47 16.15
N ASP A 505 77.51 12.88 16.20
CA ASP A 505 76.81 12.26 15.06
C ASP A 505 75.69 13.18 14.51
N ILE A 506 75.71 14.47 14.86
CA ILE A 506 74.85 15.49 14.25
C ILE A 506 75.50 15.92 12.94
N SER A 507 74.72 15.95 11.87
CA SER A 507 75.15 16.39 10.54
C SER A 507 75.42 17.91 10.47
N ALA A 508 76.21 18.34 9.50
CA ALA A 508 76.52 19.76 9.28
C ALA A 508 75.29 20.62 8.92
N THR A 509 74.15 20.03 8.58
CA THR A 509 72.85 20.71 8.37
C THR A 509 72.04 20.91 9.65
N GLY A 510 72.51 20.38 10.80
CA GLY A 510 71.83 20.43 12.09
C GLY A 510 70.95 19.21 12.39
N GLU A 511 70.95 18.21 11.53
CA GLU A 511 70.03 17.08 11.55
C GLU A 511 70.67 15.81 12.13
N HIS A 512 69.84 14.83 12.50
CA HIS A 512 70.30 13.48 12.86
C HIS A 512 71.18 12.87 11.75
N GLY A 513 72.42 12.48 12.08
CA GLY A 513 73.28 11.72 11.17
C GLY A 513 72.89 10.25 11.07
N SER A 514 73.77 9.44 10.48
CA SER A 514 73.54 8.01 10.21
C SER A 514 73.39 7.11 11.45
N ILE A 515 73.67 7.64 12.64
CA ILE A 515 73.52 6.93 13.92
C ILE A 515 72.37 7.58 14.70
N THR A 516 71.24 6.86 14.77
CA THR A 516 70.01 7.27 15.45
C THR A 516 69.54 6.20 16.41
N GLN A 517 69.22 6.57 17.64
CA GLN A 517 68.53 5.70 18.61
C GLN A 517 67.06 6.09 18.69
N GLN A 518 66.16 5.21 18.28
CA GLN A 518 64.73 5.34 18.58
C GLN A 518 64.46 4.81 20.00
N ARG A 519 63.74 5.59 20.81
CA ARG A 519 63.28 5.19 22.16
C ARG A 519 61.79 5.52 22.31
N ARG A 520 61.04 4.60 22.91
CA ARG A 520 59.62 4.76 23.28
C ARG A 520 59.51 4.81 24.79
N GLU A 521 58.95 5.89 25.33
CA GLU A 521 58.75 6.08 26.77
C GLU A 521 57.28 6.22 27.12
N SER A 522 56.90 5.75 28.30
CA SER A 522 55.50 5.69 28.74
C SER A 522 55.24 6.52 30.00
N LEU A 523 54.42 7.56 29.85
CA LEU A 523 54.05 8.50 30.90
C LEU A 523 52.66 8.12 31.43
N LYS A 524 52.54 7.94 32.75
CA LYS A 524 51.30 7.49 33.40
C LYS A 524 50.25 8.59 33.51
N ASP A 525 50.70 9.84 33.51
CA ASP A 525 49.89 11.05 33.59
C ASP A 525 50.71 12.20 32.98
N ALA A 526 50.05 13.25 32.47
CA ALA A 526 50.69 14.34 31.73
C ALA A 526 51.57 15.26 32.60
N GLY A 527 51.47 15.16 33.93
CA GLY A 527 52.41 15.80 34.87
C GLY A 527 53.78 15.12 34.95
N GLN A 528 53.94 13.91 34.39
CA GLN A 528 55.21 13.19 34.38
C GLN A 528 56.13 13.74 33.27
N SER A 529 57.36 14.10 33.63
CA SER A 529 58.37 14.60 32.68
C SER A 529 59.42 13.54 32.35
N LEU A 530 59.85 13.50 31.08
CA LEU A 530 60.92 12.63 30.62
C LEU A 530 62.29 13.17 31.07
N LEU A 531 63.17 12.29 31.55
CA LEU A 531 64.54 12.63 31.93
C LEU A 531 65.53 12.27 30.81
N ILE A 532 66.41 13.21 30.48
CA ILE A 532 67.48 13.10 29.48
C ILE A 532 68.83 13.50 30.09
N GLN A 533 69.94 13.01 29.53
CA GLN A 533 71.29 13.14 30.14
C GLN A 533 72.43 13.15 29.12
N GLU A 534 72.27 12.46 27.98
CA GLU A 534 73.29 12.33 26.94
C GLU A 534 73.30 13.61 26.05
N PRO A 535 74.45 14.23 25.77
CA PRO A 535 74.51 15.41 24.90
C PRO A 535 74.27 15.03 23.43
N GLY A 536 73.39 15.77 22.76
CA GLY A 536 72.93 15.48 21.42
C GLY A 536 71.55 16.03 21.08
N LEU A 537 71.04 15.67 19.91
CA LEU A 537 69.75 16.10 19.40
C LEU A 537 68.66 15.09 19.79
N TYR A 538 67.61 15.58 20.46
CA TYR A 538 66.40 14.82 20.79
C TYR A 538 65.22 15.33 19.97
N THR A 539 64.61 14.49 19.14
CA THR A 539 63.45 14.84 18.30
C THR A 539 62.27 13.93 18.60
N VAL A 540 61.13 14.50 18.99
CA VAL A 540 59.86 13.77 19.15
C VAL A 540 59.30 13.44 17.76
N THR A 541 58.95 12.18 17.56
CA THR A 541 58.49 11.63 16.27
C THR A 541 57.06 11.10 16.31
N GLY A 542 56.54 10.77 17.49
CA GLY A 542 55.15 10.33 17.64
C GLY A 542 54.63 10.44 19.08
N VAL A 543 53.31 10.49 19.20
CA VAL A 543 52.58 10.33 20.47
C VAL A 543 51.35 9.46 20.24
N SER A 544 51.03 8.60 21.21
CA SER A 544 49.81 7.79 21.19
C SER A 544 49.31 7.45 22.60
N THR A 545 48.00 7.29 22.75
CA THR A 545 47.40 6.58 23.90
C THR A 545 47.24 5.10 23.55
N ASP A 546 46.71 4.29 24.48
CA ASP A 546 46.38 2.87 24.25
C ASP A 546 45.42 2.66 23.07
N PHE A 547 44.61 3.67 22.72
CA PHE A 547 43.63 3.63 21.62
C PHE A 547 44.07 4.42 20.39
N CYS A 548 44.62 5.63 20.56
CA CYS A 548 44.71 6.62 19.49
C CYS A 548 46.11 7.15 19.24
N LYS A 549 46.53 7.09 17.95
CA LYS A 549 47.67 7.85 17.44
C LYS A 549 47.32 9.34 17.35
N GLY A 550 48.27 10.16 17.79
CA GLY A 550 48.18 11.61 17.85
C GLY A 550 49.12 12.34 16.91
N GLU A 551 49.19 13.67 17.08
CA GLU A 551 49.92 14.59 16.21
C GLU A 551 51.08 15.27 16.96
N VAL A 552 52.21 15.47 16.25
CA VAL A 552 53.41 16.16 16.76
C VAL A 552 53.45 17.56 16.16
N TYR A 553 53.52 18.58 17.03
CA TYR A 553 53.61 19.99 16.67
C TYR A 553 55.04 20.51 16.85
N GLU A 554 55.42 21.50 16.04
CA GLU A 554 56.71 22.18 16.15
C GLU A 554 56.74 23.18 17.32
N PRO A 555 57.86 23.32 18.05
CA PRO A 555 59.12 22.61 17.85
C PRO A 555 59.05 21.16 18.38
N ALA A 556 59.41 20.20 17.53
CA ALA A 556 59.52 18.79 17.88
C ALA A 556 60.93 18.39 18.37
N SER A 557 61.94 19.24 18.12
CA SER A 557 63.35 18.97 18.41
C SER A 557 63.92 19.87 19.51
N CYS A 558 64.76 19.28 20.37
CA CYS A 558 65.51 19.96 21.43
C CYS A 558 66.97 19.48 21.42
N LEU A 559 67.91 20.42 21.40
CA LEU A 559 69.34 20.14 21.41
C LEU A 559 69.87 20.26 22.86
N LEU A 560 70.40 19.17 23.41
CA LEU A 560 71.06 19.17 24.72
C LEU A 560 72.57 19.35 24.52
N GLN A 561 73.13 20.40 25.10
CA GLN A 561 74.56 20.70 25.06
C GLN A 561 75.15 20.66 26.47
N ASN A 562 76.33 20.03 26.60
CA ASN A 562 77.14 20.11 27.80
C ASN A 562 78.22 21.19 27.59
N PRO A 563 78.05 22.42 28.12
CA PRO A 563 79.09 23.44 28.02
C PRO A 563 80.34 23.02 28.82
N PRO A 564 81.53 23.55 28.48
CA PRO A 564 82.72 23.29 29.26
C PRO A 564 82.62 23.93 30.65
N GLN A 565 83.32 23.36 31.63
CA GLN A 565 83.44 23.93 32.98
C GLN A 565 84.14 25.30 32.92
N PRO A 566 83.76 26.26 33.79
CA PRO A 566 84.28 27.60 33.69
C PRO A 566 85.75 27.67 34.10
N GLN A 567 86.57 28.26 33.24
CA GLN A 567 87.99 28.50 33.47
C GLN A 567 88.27 29.99 33.28
N LEU A 568 89.11 30.54 34.15
CA LEU A 568 89.59 31.92 34.05
C LEU A 568 91.09 31.89 33.77
N ALA A 569 91.48 32.33 32.57
CA ALA A 569 92.84 32.78 32.30
C ALA A 569 92.89 34.30 32.47
N ILE A 570 93.97 34.81 33.06
CA ILE A 570 94.12 36.24 33.33
C ILE A 570 95.40 36.73 32.67
N SER A 571 95.27 37.75 31.82
CA SER A 571 96.39 38.56 31.34
C SER A 571 96.25 39.98 31.89
N SER A 572 97.37 40.63 32.12
CA SER A 572 97.42 41.93 32.79
C SER A 572 98.40 42.85 32.08
N GLU A 573 97.88 43.89 31.44
CA GLU A 573 98.70 44.95 30.87
C GLU A 573 98.73 46.16 31.79
N GLU A 574 99.93 46.73 31.94
CA GLU A 574 100.16 48.04 32.50
C GLU A 574 99.75 49.11 31.49
N ILE A 575 98.49 49.58 31.57
CA ILE A 575 97.98 50.68 30.74
C ILE A 575 98.84 51.90 31.06
N SER A 576 99.53 52.52 30.10
CA SER A 576 100.51 53.57 30.39
C SER A 576 100.25 54.91 29.68
N ASP A 577 100.93 55.96 30.15
CA ASP A 577 100.84 57.33 29.62
C ASP A 577 101.62 57.47 28.29
N LYS A 578 100.90 57.86 27.23
CA LYS A 578 101.41 57.99 25.85
C LYS A 578 102.65 58.88 25.70
N CYS A 579 102.93 59.78 26.65
CA CYS A 579 104.09 60.67 26.58
C CYS A 579 105.14 60.42 27.67
N ALA A 580 104.92 59.49 28.60
CA ALA A 580 105.75 59.37 29.80
C ALA A 580 106.01 57.95 30.33
N GLY A 581 105.50 56.90 29.69
CA GLY A 581 105.88 55.50 29.97
C GLY A 581 105.68 55.05 31.41
N SER A 582 104.66 55.60 32.11
CA SER A 582 104.28 55.21 33.47
C SER A 582 102.86 54.61 33.44
N PRO A 583 102.56 53.51 34.16
CA PRO A 583 101.27 52.81 34.11
C PRO A 583 100.17 53.50 34.94
N ILE A 584 98.86 53.59 34.57
CA ILE A 584 97.64 54.01 35.38
C ILE A 584 97.11 52.88 36.24
N GLY A 585 97.26 51.69 35.71
CA GLY A 585 96.06 50.92 35.47
C GLY A 585 96.47 49.53 35.10
N LEU A 586 95.92 48.55 35.80
CA LEU A 586 96.02 47.19 35.35
C LEU A 586 94.79 46.92 34.48
N ARG A 587 95.02 46.83 33.17
CA ARG A 587 94.06 46.28 32.21
C ARG A 587 94.10 44.78 32.40
N VAL A 588 93.24 44.30 33.29
CA VAL A 588 93.13 42.88 33.58
C VAL A 588 92.09 42.30 32.63
N ALA A 589 92.59 41.65 31.58
CA ALA A 589 91.77 40.92 30.64
C ALA A 589 91.53 39.50 31.16
N PHE A 590 90.25 39.15 31.24
CA PHE A 590 89.76 37.83 31.60
C PHE A 590 89.44 37.07 30.31
N ASP A 591 90.34 36.17 29.89
CA ASP A 591 89.99 35.13 28.92
C ASP A 591 89.19 34.05 29.68
N LEU A 592 87.87 34.16 29.62
CA LEU A 592 86.92 33.26 30.26
C LEU A 592 86.45 32.20 29.27
N LEU A 593 86.48 30.95 29.71
CA LEU A 593 85.92 29.80 29.00
C LEU A 593 84.76 29.26 29.85
N GLY A 594 83.63 28.88 29.24
CA GLY A 594 82.39 28.48 29.93
C GLY A 594 81.15 29.08 29.25
N THR A 595 80.05 29.26 30.01
CA THR A 595 78.80 29.88 29.54
C THR A 595 78.49 31.19 30.26
N PRO A 596 78.58 32.38 29.60
CA PRO A 596 78.21 33.65 30.22
C PRO A 596 76.70 33.72 30.56
N PRO A 597 76.30 34.56 31.55
CA PRO A 597 77.14 35.47 32.31
C PRO A 597 78.02 34.77 33.35
N PHE A 598 79.20 35.32 33.58
CA PHE A 598 80.16 34.88 34.59
C PHE A 598 80.16 35.81 35.80
N ASP A 599 80.30 35.23 36.99
CA ASP A 599 80.53 35.94 38.24
C ASP A 599 82.00 35.71 38.65
N VAL A 600 82.88 36.71 38.47
CA VAL A 600 84.32 36.61 38.80
C VAL A 600 84.61 37.34 40.11
N LYS A 601 84.96 36.59 41.15
CA LYS A 601 85.16 37.12 42.51
C LYS A 601 86.64 37.28 42.82
N TYR A 602 87.02 38.47 43.29
CA TYR A 602 88.40 38.82 43.60
C TYR A 602 88.52 39.69 44.85
N THR A 603 89.72 39.78 45.41
CA THR A 603 90.04 40.64 46.54
C THR A 603 91.08 41.69 46.16
N VAL A 604 90.95 42.87 46.77
CA VAL A 604 91.84 44.02 46.60
C VAL A 604 92.55 44.31 47.91
N GLN A 605 93.88 44.45 47.87
CA GLN A 605 94.69 44.88 49.00
C GLN A 605 95.63 46.01 48.57
N LYS A 606 95.55 47.16 49.26
CA LYS A 606 96.45 48.30 49.05
C LYS A 606 97.61 48.20 50.04
N HIS A 607 98.86 48.29 49.61
CA HIS A 607 99.99 48.30 50.54
C HIS A 607 100.13 49.71 51.16
N PRO A 608 100.33 49.87 52.50
CA PRO A 608 100.60 48.85 53.53
C PRO A 608 99.36 48.37 54.31
N ASP A 609 98.14 48.72 53.89
CA ASP A 609 96.91 48.35 54.60
C ASP A 609 96.65 46.83 54.58
N ARG A 610 96.11 46.33 55.70
CA ARG A 610 95.75 44.91 55.88
C ARG A 610 94.27 44.61 55.62
N HIS A 611 93.47 45.62 55.30
CA HIS A 611 92.07 45.42 54.93
C HIS A 611 92.02 44.96 53.47
N HIS A 612 91.48 43.76 53.25
CA HIS A 612 91.08 43.33 51.91
C HIS A 612 89.63 43.76 51.67
N ILE A 613 89.32 44.17 50.44
CA ILE A 613 87.95 44.38 49.96
C ILE A 613 87.65 43.25 48.98
N THR A 614 86.46 42.66 49.05
CA THR A 614 86.03 41.59 48.12
C THR A 614 85.02 42.16 47.14
N GLU A 615 85.31 42.04 45.84
CA GLU A 615 84.48 42.54 44.75
C GLU A 615 84.06 41.36 43.84
N ILE A 616 83.00 41.57 43.04
CA ILE A 616 82.53 40.63 42.02
C ILE A 616 82.37 41.40 40.71
N GLU A 617 83.15 41.04 39.70
CA GLU A 617 82.94 41.52 38.34
C GLU A 617 81.94 40.61 37.60
N TYR A 618 80.94 41.21 36.99
CA TYR A 618 79.91 40.52 36.20
C TYR A 618 80.26 40.58 34.72
N VAL A 619 80.71 39.45 34.15
CA VAL A 619 81.17 39.39 32.77
C VAL A 619 80.14 38.72 31.87
N ASN A 620 79.52 39.48 30.98
CA ASN A 620 78.47 39.02 30.06
C ASN A 620 79.00 38.32 28.78
N GLY A 621 80.26 37.89 28.75
CA GLY A 621 80.92 37.30 27.57
C GLY A 621 82.13 36.43 27.91
N LEU A 622 82.73 35.80 26.88
CA LEU A 622 83.95 34.99 27.02
C LEU A 622 85.23 35.85 27.19
N ARG A 623 85.14 37.15 26.93
CA ARG A 623 86.13 38.11 27.38
C ARG A 623 85.48 39.12 28.31
N GLY A 624 86.06 39.25 29.49
CA GLY A 624 85.83 40.36 30.39
C GLY A 624 87.08 41.21 30.45
N GLN A 625 86.94 42.49 30.80
CA GLN A 625 88.11 43.32 31.02
C GLN A 625 87.78 44.40 32.04
N ILE A 626 88.31 44.23 33.24
CA ILE A 626 88.22 45.24 34.29
C ILE A 626 89.38 46.22 34.16
N GLU A 627 89.12 47.51 34.40
CA GLU A 627 90.17 48.52 34.50
C GLU A 627 90.39 48.85 35.97
N LEU A 628 91.42 48.24 36.53
CA LEU A 628 91.85 48.49 37.89
C LEU A 628 92.57 49.84 37.90
N THR A 629 91.82 50.94 37.97
CA THR A 629 92.37 52.32 38.01
C THR A 629 92.10 52.92 39.38
N PRO A 630 92.96 52.67 40.38
CA PRO A 630 92.78 53.20 41.73
C PRO A 630 92.91 54.72 41.73
N LYS A 631 91.94 55.40 42.35
CA LYS A 631 91.80 56.87 42.36
C LYS A 631 92.90 57.62 43.14
N THR A 632 93.86 56.89 43.72
CA THR A 632 95.01 57.44 44.44
C THR A 632 96.25 56.65 44.03
N ALA A 633 97.35 57.34 43.72
CA ALA A 633 98.64 56.70 43.52
C ALA A 633 99.08 55.88 44.75
N GLY A 634 99.84 54.82 44.51
CA GLY A 634 100.27 53.83 45.49
C GLY A 634 100.12 52.42 44.94
N ASP A 635 100.65 51.44 45.66
CA ASP A 635 100.80 50.08 45.14
C ASP A 635 99.66 49.17 45.60
N TYR A 636 99.00 48.52 44.64
CA TYR A 636 97.85 47.66 44.85
C TYR A 636 98.19 46.21 44.50
N THR A 637 97.58 45.26 45.18
CA THR A 637 97.64 43.82 44.91
C THR A 637 96.22 43.27 44.78
N TYR A 638 96.00 42.40 43.81
CA TYR A 638 94.70 41.81 43.46
C TYR A 638 94.81 40.29 43.45
N GLU A 639 93.82 39.56 44.00
CA GLU A 639 93.81 38.10 44.07
C GLU A 639 92.44 37.52 43.66
N PHE A 640 92.43 36.56 42.73
CA PHE A 640 91.21 35.98 42.15
C PHE A 640 90.90 34.62 42.76
N VAL A 641 89.67 34.43 43.27
CA VAL A 641 89.35 33.33 44.22
C VAL A 641 88.23 32.39 43.76
N GLU A 642 87.20 32.87 43.10
CA GLU A 642 86.06 32.06 42.62
C GLU A 642 85.61 32.54 41.24
N VAL A 643 85.24 31.60 40.36
CA VAL A 643 84.50 31.88 39.13
C VAL A 643 83.20 31.07 39.13
N SER A 644 82.13 31.70 38.67
CA SER A 644 80.86 31.04 38.37
C SER A 644 80.43 31.39 36.96
N ASP A 645 79.63 30.53 36.32
CA ASP A 645 79.01 30.81 35.02
C ASP A 645 77.50 30.52 35.06
N ALA A 646 76.79 30.55 33.92
CA ALA A 646 75.34 30.32 33.89
C ALA A 646 74.90 28.90 34.34
N VAL A 647 75.79 27.90 34.32
CA VAL A 647 75.49 26.47 34.51
C VAL A 647 76.26 25.88 35.69
N TYR A 648 77.52 26.28 35.87
CA TYR A 648 78.43 25.84 36.92
C TYR A 648 78.68 26.98 37.92
N LYS A 649 78.17 26.86 39.15
CA LYS A 649 78.38 27.85 40.21
C LYS A 649 79.56 27.48 41.12
N LYS A 650 80.24 28.51 41.64
CA LYS A 650 81.29 28.47 42.68
C LYS A 650 82.47 27.53 42.39
N GLN A 651 83.07 27.64 41.21
CA GLN A 651 84.33 26.93 40.91
C GLN A 651 85.53 27.68 41.52
N PRO A 652 86.40 27.02 42.30
CA PRO A 652 87.48 27.68 43.04
C PRO A 652 88.73 27.90 42.17
N LEU A 653 89.29 29.10 42.25
CA LEU A 653 90.56 29.49 41.60
C LEU A 653 91.73 29.34 42.59
N LYS A 654 92.95 29.17 42.07
CA LYS A 654 94.17 28.98 42.90
C LYS A 654 95.36 29.72 42.29
N GLY A 655 96.03 30.55 43.10
CA GLY A 655 97.35 31.11 42.78
C GLY A 655 97.37 32.35 41.86
N MET A 656 96.22 32.94 41.55
CA MET A 656 96.12 34.09 40.64
C MET A 656 96.23 35.42 41.40
N LYS A 657 97.40 36.08 41.34
CA LYS A 657 97.66 37.40 41.96
C LYS A 657 98.41 38.36 41.04
N ILE A 658 98.17 39.67 41.16
CA ILE A 658 98.77 40.72 40.30
C ILE A 658 98.94 42.07 41.03
N GLN A 659 99.82 42.97 40.55
CA GLN A 659 100.24 44.24 41.23
C GLN A 659 100.38 45.45 40.27
N GLN A 660 100.39 46.72 40.76
CA GLN A 660 100.16 47.93 39.91
C GLN A 660 100.51 49.35 40.50
N SER A 661 100.81 50.37 39.66
CA SER A 661 100.90 51.86 39.95
C SER A 661 100.26 52.79 38.84
N VAL A 662 100.37 54.18 38.80
CA VAL A 662 99.35 55.11 38.13
C VAL A 662 99.69 56.38 37.13
N LYS A 663 99.52 56.36 35.74
CA LYS A 663 99.28 57.37 34.58
C LYS A 663 98.81 56.81 33.11
N PRO A 664 98.11 57.50 32.12
CA PRO A 664 97.27 56.89 30.99
C PRO A 664 97.23 57.36 29.47
N ALA A 665 96.79 56.52 28.46
CA ALA A 665 96.05 56.84 27.16
C ALA A 665 95.78 55.65 26.12
N ALA A 666 95.00 55.86 24.99
CA ALA A 666 94.87 55.12 23.66
C ALA A 666 93.56 54.33 23.21
N SER A 667 93.25 54.16 21.88
CA SER A 667 92.12 53.35 21.28
C SER A 667 91.94 53.31 19.71
N ALA A 668 91.18 52.33 19.14
CA ALA A 668 90.47 52.35 17.81
C ALA A 668 89.15 51.50 17.83
N SER A 669 88.24 51.55 16.82
CA SER A 669 86.84 51.01 16.95
C SER A 669 86.07 50.55 15.69
N PHE A 670 84.99 49.76 15.85
CA PHE A 670 84.05 49.40 14.75
C PHE A 670 83.18 50.60 14.31
N VAL A 671 82.73 50.59 13.04
CA VAL A 671 81.87 51.66 12.49
C VAL A 671 80.43 51.56 13.00
N HIS A 672 79.85 50.37 12.94
CA HIS A 672 78.50 50.06 13.45
C HIS A 672 78.59 48.99 14.54
N ARG A 673 78.44 49.39 15.81
CA ARG A 673 78.40 48.47 16.94
C ARG A 673 77.01 47.81 17.05
N GLN A 674 76.74 46.85 16.17
CA GLN A 674 75.60 45.93 16.29
C GLN A 674 76.01 44.75 17.17
N ASP A 675 75.29 44.51 18.27
CA ASP A 675 75.69 43.52 19.28
C ASP A 675 75.71 42.06 18.78
N LYS A 676 74.96 41.75 17.71
CA LYS A 676 74.88 40.43 17.08
C LYS A 676 74.36 40.52 15.63
N LYS A 677 75.14 40.02 14.65
CA LYS A 677 74.77 39.90 13.22
C LYS A 677 74.42 38.45 12.89
N VAL A 678 73.25 38.19 12.30
CA VAL A 678 72.83 36.82 11.93
C VAL A 678 73.39 36.42 10.56
N ALA A 679 73.77 35.14 10.41
CA ALA A 679 74.23 34.54 9.15
C ALA A 679 73.70 33.09 9.01
N CYS A 680 73.53 32.62 7.77
CA CYS A 680 73.12 31.25 7.49
C CYS A 680 74.33 30.29 7.42
N ILE A 681 74.08 28.99 7.56
CA ILE A 681 75.09 27.96 7.31
C ILE A 681 75.54 28.05 5.85
N ASP A 682 76.86 27.97 5.62
CA ASP A 682 77.58 28.15 4.34
C ASP A 682 77.69 29.60 3.81
N GLU A 683 77.19 30.61 4.53
CA GLU A 683 77.36 32.04 4.18
C GLU A 683 78.64 32.66 4.79
N THR A 684 78.97 33.87 4.34
CA THR A 684 80.12 34.70 4.77
C THR A 684 79.64 35.99 5.42
N ALA A 685 80.17 36.34 6.61
CA ALA A 685 79.85 37.60 7.28
C ALA A 685 80.79 38.75 6.85
N SER A 686 80.36 39.99 7.04
CA SER A 686 81.10 41.22 6.70
C SER A 686 80.99 42.30 7.78
N PHE A 687 82.07 43.08 8.01
CA PHE A 687 82.15 44.07 9.10
C PHE A 687 83.00 45.30 8.74
N ASP A 688 82.50 46.50 9.04
CA ASP A 688 83.20 47.76 8.80
C ASP A 688 83.95 48.24 10.05
N VAL A 689 85.27 48.42 9.93
CA VAL A 689 86.20 48.87 10.99
C VAL A 689 86.65 50.30 10.72
N ARG A 690 86.75 51.14 11.76
CA ARG A 690 87.32 52.51 11.70
C ARG A 690 88.69 52.56 12.37
N LEU A 691 89.66 53.18 11.70
CA LEU A 691 91.05 53.25 12.15
C LEU A 691 91.43 54.69 12.50
N ASP A 692 91.67 54.93 13.78
CA ASP A 692 91.95 56.26 14.34
C ASP A 692 93.47 56.45 14.54
N GLY A 693 94.13 57.06 13.54
CA GLY A 693 95.58 57.32 13.55
C GLY A 693 96.12 57.84 12.21
N GLU A 694 97.41 57.58 11.94
CA GLU A 694 98.09 57.91 10.67
C GLU A 694 98.49 56.64 9.90
N GLY A 695 97.93 56.49 8.69
CA GLY A 695 98.18 55.34 7.82
C GLY A 695 99.51 55.40 7.05
N PRO A 696 99.92 54.30 6.40
CA PRO A 696 99.16 53.05 6.26
C PRO A 696 99.11 52.24 7.55
N PHE A 697 98.01 51.52 7.76
CA PHE A 697 97.78 50.67 8.93
C PHE A 697 98.01 49.18 8.62
N THR A 698 98.35 48.42 9.64
CA THR A 698 98.21 46.95 9.67
C THR A 698 97.21 46.57 10.76
N LEU A 699 96.18 45.81 10.41
CA LEU A 699 95.12 45.35 11.31
C LEU A 699 95.23 43.83 11.49
N GLU A 700 95.32 43.38 12.74
CA GLU A 700 95.25 41.96 13.12
C GLU A 700 93.87 41.68 13.74
N TYR A 701 93.23 40.59 13.34
CA TYR A 701 91.94 40.15 13.90
C TYR A 701 91.87 38.63 14.01
N GLU A 702 91.04 38.13 14.94
CA GLU A 702 90.82 36.69 15.12
C GLU A 702 89.33 36.33 15.09
N LEU A 703 89.01 35.18 14.50
CA LEU A 703 87.69 34.58 14.51
C LEU A 703 87.68 33.40 15.50
N VAL A 704 86.78 33.44 16.47
CA VAL A 704 86.69 32.49 17.58
C VAL A 704 85.36 31.74 17.54
N HIS A 705 85.39 30.42 17.55
CA HIS A 705 84.20 29.57 17.56
C HIS A 705 84.48 28.20 18.19
N ASN A 706 83.59 27.73 19.07
CA ASN A 706 83.71 26.43 19.76
C ASN A 706 85.12 26.13 20.31
N GLY A 707 85.76 27.15 20.92
CA GLY A 707 87.12 27.06 21.49
C GLY A 707 88.28 27.12 20.49
N LYS A 708 88.01 27.01 19.18
CA LYS A 708 88.99 27.21 18.11
C LYS A 708 89.19 28.71 17.87
N ARG A 709 90.43 29.15 17.60
CA ARG A 709 90.77 30.52 17.19
C ARG A 709 91.51 30.47 15.85
N ALA A 710 91.11 31.30 14.89
CA ALA A 710 91.78 31.49 13.60
C ALA A 710 92.19 32.97 13.46
N GLN A 711 93.47 33.23 13.18
CA GLN A 711 94.03 34.59 13.14
C GLN A 711 94.31 35.05 11.71
N TYR A 712 94.02 36.33 11.45
CA TYR A 712 94.13 36.97 10.14
C TYR A 712 94.83 38.33 10.29
N SER A 713 95.52 38.78 9.25
CA SER A 713 96.22 40.06 9.23
C SER A 713 96.07 40.73 7.87
N VAL A 714 95.66 41.99 7.86
CA VAL A 714 95.54 42.85 6.67
C VAL A 714 96.54 43.99 6.81
N LYS A 715 97.30 44.24 5.76
CA LYS A 715 98.42 45.20 5.72
C LYS A 715 98.16 46.29 4.70
N ASP A 716 98.98 47.34 4.76
CA ASP A 716 99.05 48.41 3.77
C ASP A 716 97.70 49.14 3.58
N ILE A 717 96.92 49.27 4.66
CA ILE A 717 95.60 49.91 4.67
C ILE A 717 95.79 51.43 4.67
N GLU A 718 95.65 52.09 3.53
CA GLU A 718 95.73 53.55 3.42
C GLU A 718 94.45 54.27 3.89
N GLU A 719 93.30 53.61 3.79
CA GLU A 719 91.99 54.16 4.16
C GLU A 719 91.71 54.09 5.67
N ARG A 720 90.99 55.09 6.21
CA ARG A 720 90.57 55.12 7.63
C ARG A 720 89.37 54.22 7.95
N GLN A 721 88.84 53.51 6.96
CA GLN A 721 87.76 52.56 7.10
C GLN A 721 88.04 51.34 6.20
N ILE A 722 87.72 50.13 6.66
CA ILE A 722 87.89 48.90 5.89
C ILE A 722 86.76 47.90 6.19
N THR A 723 86.28 47.20 5.16
CA THR A 723 85.32 46.09 5.32
C THR A 723 86.06 44.76 5.36
N LEU A 724 86.01 44.08 6.51
CA LEU A 724 86.48 42.71 6.68
C LEU A 724 85.41 41.70 6.25
N SER A 725 85.80 40.51 5.79
CA SER A 725 84.88 39.40 5.52
C SER A 725 85.42 38.06 6.02
N THR A 726 84.53 37.14 6.40
CA THR A 726 84.88 35.79 6.88
C THR A 726 84.89 34.77 5.74
N GLU A 727 85.55 33.63 5.99
CA GLU A 727 85.30 32.40 5.22
C GLU A 727 83.87 31.86 5.43
N GLN A 728 83.48 30.83 4.67
CA GLN A 728 82.17 30.19 4.77
C GLN A 728 81.96 29.54 6.15
N LEU A 729 80.90 29.95 6.84
CA LEU A 729 80.62 29.53 8.20
C LEU A 729 79.81 28.21 8.20
N ARG A 730 80.52 27.09 8.40
CA ARG A 730 79.95 25.73 8.31
C ARG A 730 79.41 25.17 9.63
N ASP A 731 80.12 25.43 10.74
CA ASP A 731 79.70 24.96 12.06
C ASP A 731 78.59 25.91 12.58
N GLY A 732 77.53 25.38 13.19
CA GLY A 732 76.47 26.19 13.79
C GLY A 732 76.85 26.73 15.18
N GLY A 733 76.47 27.97 15.49
CA GLY A 733 76.62 28.59 16.80
C GLY A 733 77.07 30.05 16.76
N ASP A 734 77.40 30.60 17.93
CA ASP A 734 77.98 31.94 18.01
C ASP A 734 79.46 31.90 17.61
N TYR A 735 79.86 32.85 16.77
CA TYR A 735 81.25 33.17 16.43
C TYR A 735 81.55 34.59 16.92
N THR A 736 82.76 34.83 17.41
CA THR A 736 83.24 36.18 17.75
C THR A 736 84.37 36.57 16.82
N LEU A 737 84.21 37.67 16.09
CA LEU A 737 85.28 38.32 15.34
C LEU A 737 85.84 39.46 16.22
N ALA A 738 87.05 39.28 16.74
CA ALA A 738 87.72 40.23 17.62
C ALA A 738 88.85 40.93 16.88
N LEU A 739 88.89 42.26 16.93
CA LEU A 739 90.05 43.03 16.49
C LEU A 739 91.13 42.88 17.58
N VAL A 740 92.31 42.38 17.19
CA VAL A 740 93.40 42.07 18.12
C VAL A 740 94.32 43.28 18.28
N SER A 741 94.75 43.89 17.17
CA SER A 741 95.60 45.07 17.21
C SER A 741 95.56 45.89 15.92
N VAL A 742 95.88 47.18 16.03
CA VAL A 742 96.23 48.03 14.88
C VAL A 742 97.66 48.54 15.06
N THR A 743 98.46 48.50 14.00
CA THR A 743 99.79 49.12 13.94
C THR A 743 99.78 50.25 12.93
N ASP A 744 100.26 51.42 13.31
CA ASP A 744 100.30 52.62 12.46
C ASP A 744 101.63 52.76 11.69
N ARG A 745 101.74 53.84 10.89
CA ARG A 745 102.96 54.18 10.15
C ARG A 745 104.20 54.40 11.04
N MET A 746 104.02 54.77 12.31
CA MET A 746 105.10 54.96 13.28
C MET A 746 105.52 53.67 13.99
N GLN A 747 105.01 52.51 13.58
CA GLN A 747 105.16 51.21 14.27
C GLN A 747 104.54 51.21 15.69
N CYS A 748 103.62 52.14 15.99
CA CYS A 748 102.85 52.12 17.22
C CYS A 748 101.76 51.05 17.13
N LYS A 749 101.96 49.92 17.82
CA LYS A 749 101.00 48.81 17.88
C LYS A 749 100.10 48.95 19.11
N GLU A 750 98.82 49.23 18.86
CA GLU A 750 97.77 49.36 19.87
C GLU A 750 96.91 48.08 19.90
N PHE A 751 96.68 47.51 21.09
CA PHE A 751 95.79 46.36 21.26
C PHE A 751 94.33 46.79 21.38
N LEU A 752 93.44 46.07 20.70
CA LEU A 752 92.04 46.45 20.56
C LEU A 752 91.13 45.54 21.40
N LYS A 753 90.02 46.12 21.88
CA LYS A 753 89.01 45.45 22.73
C LYS A 753 87.72 45.11 21.99
N GLU A 754 87.69 45.37 20.69
CA GLU A 754 86.47 45.48 19.91
C GLU A 754 86.12 44.13 19.32
N GLU A 755 84.98 43.58 19.75
CA GLU A 755 84.43 42.32 19.25
C GLU A 755 83.07 42.54 18.56
N ALA A 756 82.86 41.81 17.47
CA ALA A 756 81.59 41.70 16.77
C ALA A 756 81.13 40.23 16.77
N LYS A 757 79.86 39.98 17.12
CA LYS A 757 79.32 38.62 17.23
C LYS A 757 78.52 38.24 15.98
N ILE A 758 78.82 37.07 15.42
CA ILE A 758 78.04 36.45 14.35
C ILE A 758 77.21 35.32 14.95
N ALA A 759 75.90 35.32 14.69
CA ALA A 759 75.01 34.22 15.02
C ALA A 759 74.88 33.32 13.78
N VAL A 760 75.61 32.21 13.75
CA VAL A 760 75.45 31.20 12.71
C VAL A 760 74.43 30.19 13.19
N ARG A 761 73.40 29.95 12.39
CA ARG A 761 72.27 29.09 12.78
C ARG A 761 72.70 27.63 12.91
N HIS A 762 72.14 26.91 13.89
CA HIS A 762 72.44 25.49 14.13
C HIS A 762 71.75 24.53 13.15
N GLN A 763 70.76 24.99 12.39
CA GLN A 763 70.04 24.22 11.37
C GLN A 763 69.53 25.14 10.26
N LYS A 764 69.31 24.59 9.07
CA LYS A 764 68.59 25.28 7.98
C LYS A 764 67.07 25.25 8.25
N PRO A 765 66.29 26.29 7.87
CA PRO A 765 64.84 26.27 8.03
C PRO A 765 64.21 25.09 7.27
N ARG A 766 63.09 24.55 7.77
CA ARG A 766 62.38 23.44 7.13
C ARG A 766 60.88 23.66 7.03
N VAL A 767 60.27 23.12 5.99
CA VAL A 767 58.82 22.96 5.85
C VAL A 767 58.46 21.53 5.49
N GLY A 768 57.37 21.03 6.07
CA GLY A 768 56.68 19.84 5.61
C GLY A 768 55.20 19.96 5.93
N PHE A 769 54.36 19.19 5.24
CA PHE A 769 52.98 19.03 5.67
C PHE A 769 52.91 18.18 6.96
N GLY A 770 52.14 18.68 7.93
CA GLY A 770 51.63 17.85 9.03
C GLY A 770 50.68 16.76 8.52
N GLN A 771 50.13 16.00 9.44
CA GLN A 771 49.10 15.01 9.15
C GLN A 771 47.74 15.53 9.61
N ILE A 772 46.67 15.07 8.96
CA ILE A 772 45.30 15.13 9.47
C ILE A 772 44.91 13.69 9.76
N GLU A 773 44.49 13.39 10.98
CA GLU A 773 44.00 12.05 11.37
C GLU A 773 45.03 10.91 11.15
N GLY A 774 46.32 11.27 11.11
CA GLY A 774 47.43 10.34 10.85
C GLY A 774 47.75 10.08 9.37
N ARG A 775 47.19 10.87 8.44
CA ARG A 775 47.45 10.78 6.98
C ARG A 775 47.77 12.15 6.37
N ARG A 776 48.24 12.15 5.11
CA ARG A 776 48.37 13.35 4.26
C ARG A 776 47.40 13.33 3.09
N THR A 777 46.21 12.83 3.38
CA THR A 777 45.08 12.63 2.46
C THR A 777 43.84 13.11 3.21
N VAL A 778 43.00 13.96 2.63
CA VAL A 778 41.78 14.43 3.28
C VAL A 778 40.61 14.48 2.30
N ASP A 779 39.52 13.82 2.66
CA ASP A 779 38.28 13.82 1.89
C ASP A 779 37.39 14.97 2.42
N THR A 780 36.93 15.86 1.54
CA THR A 780 36.13 17.03 1.90
C THR A 780 34.90 17.19 0.99
N LEU A 781 33.98 18.06 1.37
CA LEU A 781 32.86 18.48 0.53
C LEU A 781 33.35 19.52 -0.48
N GLU A 782 32.90 19.44 -1.74
CA GLU A 782 33.24 20.42 -2.78
C GLU A 782 32.97 21.86 -2.31
N GLY A 783 33.97 22.73 -2.46
CA GLY A 783 33.89 24.15 -2.12
C GLY A 783 34.09 24.47 -0.63
N LYS A 784 34.18 23.47 0.25
CA LYS A 784 34.55 23.66 1.66
C LYS A 784 36.05 23.89 1.78
N GLN A 785 36.47 25.00 2.39
CA GLN A 785 37.89 25.24 2.66
C GLN A 785 38.45 24.24 3.67
N VAL A 786 39.57 23.61 3.31
CA VAL A 786 40.37 22.73 4.16
C VAL A 786 41.62 23.48 4.61
N GLN A 787 42.07 23.21 5.83
CA GLN A 787 43.18 23.91 6.48
C GLN A 787 44.35 22.94 6.71
N LEU A 788 45.14 22.72 5.65
CA LEU A 788 46.26 21.77 5.65
C LEU A 788 47.32 22.21 6.67
N PRO A 789 47.68 21.37 7.67
CA PRO A 789 48.67 21.75 8.66
C PRO A 789 50.07 21.84 8.03
N LEU A 790 50.78 22.93 8.29
CA LEU A 790 52.20 23.05 8.01
C LEU A 790 52.98 22.73 9.30
N ARG A 791 54.15 22.12 9.16
CA ARG A 791 55.19 22.03 10.19
C ARG A 791 56.39 22.83 9.72
N LEU A 792 56.77 23.84 10.50
CA LEU A 792 57.78 24.84 10.15
C LEU A 792 58.85 24.92 11.24
N ALA A 793 60.10 24.78 10.83
CA ALA A 793 61.28 24.99 11.68
C ALA A 793 62.11 26.16 11.15
N GLY A 794 62.69 26.95 12.05
CA GLY A 794 63.37 28.22 11.73
C GLY A 794 62.89 29.35 12.63
N GLU A 795 62.95 30.59 12.13
CA GLU A 795 62.48 31.80 12.84
C GLU A 795 61.43 32.54 12.00
N ALA A 796 60.31 32.88 12.64
CA ALA A 796 59.18 33.53 11.97
C ALA A 796 59.52 34.96 11.48
N PRO A 797 58.96 35.42 10.34
CA PRO A 797 58.01 34.72 9.47
C PRO A 797 58.68 33.78 8.45
N TRP A 798 57.98 32.69 8.10
CA TRP A 798 58.33 31.87 6.94
C TRP A 798 57.52 32.28 5.72
N THR A 799 58.14 32.20 4.55
CA THR A 799 57.52 32.31 3.23
C THR A 799 57.63 30.95 2.55
N VAL A 800 56.50 30.27 2.41
CA VAL A 800 56.39 28.91 1.90
C VAL A 800 55.87 28.94 0.47
N THR A 801 56.57 28.28 -0.44
CA THR A 801 56.24 28.23 -1.86
C THR A 801 55.81 26.82 -2.25
N TYR A 802 54.65 26.71 -2.91
CA TYR A 802 53.95 25.45 -3.18
C TYR A 802 53.29 25.46 -4.57
N VAL A 803 52.77 24.30 -4.99
CA VAL A 803 52.08 24.07 -6.26
C VAL A 803 50.62 23.67 -5.98
N ASP A 804 49.70 24.19 -6.79
CA ASP A 804 48.27 23.85 -6.76
C ASP A 804 47.87 22.78 -7.79
N LYS A 805 46.58 22.38 -7.79
CA LYS A 805 45.98 21.44 -8.77
C LYS A 805 46.33 21.77 -10.23
N HIS A 806 46.44 23.05 -10.56
CA HIS A 806 46.69 23.56 -11.89
C HIS A 806 48.19 23.66 -12.23
N SER A 807 49.06 23.06 -11.42
CA SER A 807 50.52 23.16 -11.53
C SER A 807 51.05 24.60 -11.44
N ARG A 808 50.29 25.52 -10.83
CA ARG A 808 50.71 26.92 -10.65
C ARG A 808 51.47 27.06 -9.34
N GLN A 809 52.61 27.73 -9.41
CA GLN A 809 53.38 28.09 -8.24
C GLN A 809 52.68 29.22 -7.46
N GLN A 810 52.55 29.06 -6.16
CA GLN A 810 51.96 30.00 -5.21
C GLN A 810 52.89 30.17 -4.01
N SER A 811 52.82 31.31 -3.31
CA SER A 811 53.64 31.56 -2.12
C SER A 811 52.81 32.21 -1.01
N LYS A 812 52.98 31.75 0.23
CA LYS A 812 52.26 32.23 1.43
C LYS A 812 53.26 32.54 2.54
N THR A 813 53.20 33.74 3.09
CA THR A 813 53.89 34.11 4.33
C THR A 813 53.06 33.71 5.56
N VAL A 814 53.70 33.12 6.56
CA VAL A 814 53.12 32.53 7.78
C VAL A 814 54.00 32.83 9.00
N THR A 815 53.40 32.96 10.18
CA THR A 815 54.10 33.41 11.41
C THR A 815 54.11 32.41 12.55
N ASN A 816 53.36 31.31 12.44
CA ASN A 816 53.28 30.27 13.47
C ASN A 816 54.01 28.99 12.98
N PRO A 817 54.84 28.33 13.81
CA PRO A 817 55.45 27.02 13.48
C PRO A 817 54.44 25.94 13.01
N ASN A 818 53.16 26.08 13.40
CA ASN A 818 52.06 25.16 13.09
C ASN A 818 50.88 25.90 12.40
N ASP A 819 51.18 26.90 11.56
CA ASP A 819 50.18 27.58 10.71
C ASP A 819 49.53 26.60 9.70
N ARG A 820 48.44 27.02 9.06
CA ARG A 820 47.67 26.19 8.13
C ARG A 820 47.56 26.82 6.75
N LEU A 821 47.67 26.00 5.71
CA LEU A 821 47.46 26.39 4.32
C LEU A 821 45.98 26.16 3.97
N ALA A 822 45.26 27.25 3.72
CA ALA A 822 43.86 27.22 3.33
C ALA A 822 43.73 26.86 1.85
N VAL A 823 43.05 25.77 1.53
CA VAL A 823 42.82 25.29 0.15
C VAL A 823 41.34 24.96 -0.04
N SER A 824 40.83 25.05 -1.28
CA SER A 824 39.41 24.78 -1.60
C SER A 824 39.20 23.82 -2.76
N GLU A 825 40.24 23.56 -3.57
CA GLU A 825 40.19 22.68 -4.74
C GLU A 825 40.73 21.29 -4.37
N GLU A 826 40.11 20.24 -4.89
CA GLU A 826 40.68 18.88 -4.90
C GLU A 826 42.00 18.84 -5.71
N GLY A 827 42.90 17.92 -5.37
CA GLY A 827 44.18 17.71 -6.06
C GLY A 827 45.34 17.42 -5.13
N LEU A 828 46.51 17.17 -5.73
CA LEU A 828 47.77 17.00 -5.03
C LEU A 828 48.47 18.36 -4.89
N TYR A 829 48.65 18.82 -3.65
CA TYR A 829 49.42 20.01 -3.32
C TYR A 829 50.86 19.61 -2.98
N GLN A 830 51.84 20.32 -3.54
CA GLN A 830 53.27 20.02 -3.32
C GLN A 830 54.04 21.26 -2.86
N LEU A 831 54.82 21.13 -1.79
CA LEU A 831 55.77 22.11 -1.29
C LEU A 831 57.04 22.08 -2.16
N LEU A 832 57.54 23.26 -2.57
CA LEU A 832 58.75 23.40 -3.38
C LEU A 832 59.92 24.04 -2.63
N ASP A 833 59.65 25.07 -1.84
CA ASP A 833 60.68 25.88 -1.17
C ASP A 833 60.14 26.54 0.10
N VAL A 834 61.03 26.87 1.03
CA VAL A 834 60.75 27.71 2.19
C VAL A 834 61.92 28.64 2.46
N LYS A 835 61.62 29.92 2.66
CA LYS A 835 62.56 30.91 3.19
C LYS A 835 62.00 31.46 4.50
N ASP A 836 62.81 31.52 5.56
CA ASP A 836 62.39 32.16 6.81
C ASP A 836 62.77 33.65 6.86
N GLN A 837 62.74 34.30 8.04
CA GLN A 837 63.04 35.73 8.14
C GLN A 837 64.40 36.11 7.51
N PHE A 838 65.38 35.20 7.56
CA PHE A 838 66.75 35.46 7.10
C PHE A 838 67.22 34.47 6.03
N CYS A 839 67.01 33.17 6.22
CA CYS A 839 67.68 32.13 5.43
C CYS A 839 66.75 31.36 4.46
N PRO A 840 67.26 30.93 3.30
CA PRO A 840 66.64 29.83 2.56
C PRO A 840 66.73 28.53 3.36
N GLY A 841 65.73 27.66 3.19
CA GLY A 841 65.59 26.39 3.87
C GLY A 841 65.47 25.20 2.93
N GLN A 842 64.79 24.14 3.40
CA GLN A 842 64.59 22.90 2.66
C GLN A 842 63.19 22.32 2.91
N VAL A 843 62.60 21.68 1.90
CA VAL A 843 61.37 20.91 2.05
C VAL A 843 61.71 19.50 2.53
N ASP A 844 60.92 18.98 3.46
CA ASP A 844 60.99 17.59 3.92
C ASP A 844 60.40 16.64 2.87
N ASP A 845 61.25 15.83 2.23
CA ASP A 845 60.85 14.90 1.15
C ASP A 845 59.83 13.84 1.58
N LEU A 846 59.77 13.49 2.87
CA LEU A 846 58.77 12.57 3.42
C LEU A 846 57.46 13.28 3.78
N ALA A 847 57.38 14.60 3.56
CA ALA A 847 56.26 15.46 3.92
C ALA A 847 55.93 16.52 2.85
N ASN A 848 56.50 16.43 1.64
CA ASN A 848 56.40 17.47 0.62
C ASN A 848 55.03 17.53 -0.08
N THR A 849 54.22 16.46 -0.03
CA THR A 849 52.90 16.38 -0.69
C THR A 849 51.73 16.18 0.27
N PHE A 850 50.57 16.72 -0.10
CA PHE A 850 49.28 16.46 0.54
C PHE A 850 48.17 16.33 -0.52
N GLU A 851 47.33 15.30 -0.41
CA GLU A 851 46.21 15.03 -1.33
C GLU A 851 44.88 15.50 -0.71
N VAL A 852 44.09 16.24 -1.49
CA VAL A 852 42.74 16.68 -1.12
C VAL A 852 41.75 16.09 -2.12
N ASN A 853 40.83 15.27 -1.64
CA ASN A 853 39.79 14.66 -2.47
C ASN A 853 38.43 15.33 -2.21
N TRP A 854 37.59 15.41 -3.23
CA TRP A 854 36.18 15.72 -3.02
C TRP A 854 35.35 14.44 -2.91
N ILE A 855 34.52 14.35 -1.86
CA ILE A 855 33.47 13.34 -1.77
C ILE A 855 32.53 13.54 -2.96
N ALA A 856 32.28 12.50 -3.75
CA ALA A 856 31.44 12.60 -4.93
C ALA A 856 30.01 13.05 -4.56
N ARG A 857 29.46 14.01 -5.31
CA ARG A 857 28.06 14.45 -5.16
C ARG A 857 27.08 13.33 -5.51
N PRO A 858 25.86 13.34 -4.94
CA PRO A 858 24.83 12.42 -5.34
C PRO A 858 24.41 12.64 -6.80
N GLU A 859 24.33 11.55 -7.55
CA GLU A 859 23.67 11.42 -8.84
C GLU A 859 22.36 10.63 -8.68
N LEU A 860 21.33 11.03 -9.39
CA LEU A 860 20.08 10.27 -9.58
C LEU A 860 19.95 9.94 -11.07
N ARG A 861 19.63 8.69 -11.37
CA ARG A 861 19.40 8.20 -12.74
C ARG A 861 18.18 7.29 -12.77
N ILE A 862 17.55 7.17 -13.93
CA ILE A 862 16.46 6.24 -14.17
C ILE A 862 16.94 5.31 -15.29
N PRO A 863 17.00 3.98 -15.08
CA PRO A 863 17.49 3.06 -16.08
C PRO A 863 16.47 2.93 -17.22
N PRO A 864 16.92 2.82 -18.49
CA PRO A 864 16.04 2.49 -19.59
C PRO A 864 15.56 1.04 -19.44
N THR A 865 14.28 0.86 -19.12
CA THR A 865 13.58 -0.42 -19.25
C THR A 865 13.23 -0.67 -20.72
N GLU A 866 13.03 -1.93 -21.12
CA GLU A 866 12.61 -2.29 -22.49
C GLU A 866 11.31 -1.55 -22.92
N ASP A 867 10.43 -1.26 -21.96
CA ASP A 867 9.17 -0.51 -22.09
C ASP A 867 9.31 1.03 -21.94
N SER A 868 10.45 1.63 -22.31
CA SER A 868 10.67 3.08 -22.18
C SER A 868 11.57 3.73 -23.23
N GLU A 869 11.19 4.93 -23.69
CA GLU A 869 12.00 5.78 -24.57
C GLU A 869 12.66 6.93 -23.78
N CYS A 870 13.99 6.99 -23.77
CA CYS A 870 14.74 8.13 -23.23
C CYS A 870 14.98 9.21 -24.30
N LYS A 871 14.51 10.43 -24.06
CA LYS A 871 14.69 11.62 -24.93
C LYS A 871 15.35 12.74 -24.14
N GLY A 872 16.67 12.61 -23.95
CA GLY A 872 17.44 13.48 -23.04
C GLY A 872 17.03 13.23 -21.59
N ASP A 873 16.79 14.30 -20.83
CA ASP A 873 16.36 14.24 -19.43
C ASP A 873 14.89 13.81 -19.23
N ILE A 874 14.18 13.44 -20.30
CA ILE A 874 12.80 12.95 -20.27
C ILE A 874 12.78 11.44 -20.56
N VAL A 875 12.25 10.65 -19.62
CA VAL A 875 11.99 9.22 -19.77
C VAL A 875 10.50 9.03 -20.01
N ILE A 876 10.12 8.57 -21.20
CA ILE A 876 8.72 8.28 -21.55
C ILE A 876 8.50 6.78 -21.32
N LYS A 877 7.63 6.42 -20.37
CA LYS A 877 7.15 5.03 -20.21
C LYS A 877 6.02 4.74 -21.18
N ASN A 878 5.83 3.46 -21.49
CA ASN A 878 4.67 2.97 -22.23
C ASN A 878 3.33 3.48 -21.67
N ASP A 879 2.39 3.72 -22.59
CA ASP A 879 1.00 4.06 -22.33
C ASP A 879 0.29 2.93 -21.56
N ILE A 880 -0.44 3.28 -20.50
CA ILE A 880 -1.19 2.33 -19.66
C ILE A 880 -2.65 2.75 -19.50
N CYS A 881 -3.46 1.89 -18.89
CA CYS A 881 -4.87 2.14 -18.63
C CYS A 881 -5.11 2.64 -17.19
N GLU A 882 -6.07 3.54 -17.01
CA GLU A 882 -6.58 4.03 -15.74
C GLU A 882 -6.74 2.90 -14.70
N GLY A 883 -6.24 3.10 -13.48
CA GLY A 883 -6.29 2.12 -12.38
C GLY A 883 -5.48 0.83 -12.61
N THR A 884 -4.44 0.87 -13.43
CA THR A 884 -3.42 -0.19 -13.54
C THR A 884 -2.21 0.23 -12.70
N ASP A 885 -1.66 -0.66 -11.88
CA ASP A 885 -0.48 -0.34 -11.07
C ASP A 885 0.78 -0.26 -11.95
N ASP A 886 1.58 0.81 -11.82
CA ASP A 886 2.89 0.93 -12.47
C ASP A 886 3.91 1.68 -11.58
N ALA A 887 5.20 1.41 -11.80
CA ALA A 887 6.32 1.97 -11.06
C ALA A 887 7.54 2.24 -11.95
N VAL A 888 8.49 3.00 -11.41
CA VAL A 888 9.80 3.26 -12.02
C VAL A 888 10.89 3.13 -10.96
N GLU A 889 12.01 2.52 -11.34
CA GLU A 889 13.17 2.39 -10.46
C GLU A 889 14.05 3.63 -10.55
N VAL A 890 14.50 4.10 -9.39
CA VAL A 890 15.35 5.29 -9.26
C VAL A 890 16.68 4.84 -8.69
N LEU A 891 17.73 4.96 -9.51
CA LEU A 891 19.09 4.61 -9.15
C LEU A 891 19.81 5.83 -8.58
N PHE A 892 20.50 5.63 -7.46
CA PHE A 892 21.26 6.65 -6.74
C PHE A 892 22.73 6.25 -6.65
N LYS A 893 23.62 7.25 -6.69
CA LYS A 893 25.06 7.06 -6.54
C LYS A 893 25.64 8.26 -5.77
N GLY A 894 26.20 8.02 -4.60
CA GLY A 894 26.71 9.05 -3.69
C GLY A 894 26.87 8.47 -2.28
N SER A 895 26.52 9.23 -1.25
CA SER A 895 26.61 8.83 0.16
C SER A 895 25.21 8.60 0.77
N PRO A 896 24.70 7.36 0.88
CA PRO A 896 23.38 7.11 1.44
C PRO A 896 23.29 7.52 2.93
N PRO A 897 22.10 7.91 3.43
CA PRO A 897 20.81 7.92 2.74
C PRO A 897 20.64 9.08 1.74
N TYR A 898 19.83 8.84 0.71
CA TYR A 898 19.43 9.83 -0.29
C TYR A 898 18.02 10.36 -0.01
N HIS A 899 17.80 11.64 -0.30
CA HIS A 899 16.50 12.28 -0.32
C HIS A 899 16.30 12.99 -1.66
N ALA A 900 15.22 12.65 -2.35
CA ALA A 900 14.84 13.30 -3.60
C ALA A 900 13.42 13.85 -3.50
N THR A 901 13.18 15.01 -4.11
CA THR A 901 11.83 15.58 -4.20
C THR A 901 11.41 15.74 -5.65
N TYR A 902 10.18 15.34 -5.93
CA TYR A 902 9.59 15.41 -7.26
C TYR A 902 8.22 16.07 -7.22
N VAL A 903 7.86 16.69 -8.34
CA VAL A 903 6.56 17.33 -8.53
C VAL A 903 5.78 16.49 -9.54
N GLU A 904 4.65 15.99 -9.10
CA GLU A 904 3.66 15.28 -9.90
C GLU A 904 2.73 16.31 -10.56
N HIS A 905 2.95 16.56 -11.84
CA HIS A 905 2.08 17.36 -12.69
C HIS A 905 1.09 16.43 -13.41
N VAL A 906 -0.20 16.53 -13.07
CA VAL A 906 -1.27 15.77 -13.73
C VAL A 906 -2.02 16.69 -14.69
N LYS A 907 -2.07 16.31 -15.97
CA LYS A 907 -2.89 16.93 -17.02
C LYS A 907 -4.02 15.95 -17.35
N PRO A 908 -5.10 15.90 -16.56
CA PRO A 908 -6.20 14.96 -16.79
C PRO A 908 -6.93 15.29 -18.10
N ASP A 909 -7.48 14.29 -18.77
CA ASP A 909 -8.30 14.48 -19.98
C ASP A 909 -9.63 15.23 -19.68
N ARG A 910 -9.98 15.39 -18.39
CA ARG A 910 -11.14 16.17 -17.90
C ARG A 910 -10.80 16.90 -16.60
N GLY A 911 -11.06 18.21 -16.55
CA GLY A 911 -10.84 19.04 -15.38
C GLY A 911 -9.41 19.59 -15.28
N ALA A 912 -9.01 19.98 -14.07
CA ALA A 912 -7.66 20.46 -13.77
C ALA A 912 -7.25 20.01 -12.36
N MET A 913 -5.98 19.61 -12.20
CA MET A 913 -5.40 19.23 -10.91
C MET A 913 -4.22 20.15 -10.57
N ALA A 914 -4.09 20.50 -9.29
CA ALA A 914 -2.90 21.18 -8.80
C ALA A 914 -1.70 20.21 -8.77
N PRO A 915 -0.46 20.66 -9.06
CA PRO A 915 0.72 19.82 -8.92
C PRO A 915 0.92 19.37 -7.47
N LYS A 916 1.32 18.11 -7.25
CA LYS A 916 1.60 17.57 -5.91
C LYS A 916 3.10 17.44 -5.71
N ASN A 917 3.63 18.04 -4.64
CA ASN A 917 5.01 17.79 -4.21
C ASN A 917 5.07 16.47 -3.43
N LYS A 918 6.02 15.60 -3.76
CA LYS A 918 6.25 14.32 -3.09
C LYS A 918 7.75 14.12 -2.81
N GLU A 919 8.06 13.33 -1.78
CA GLU A 919 9.42 12.95 -1.42
C GLU A 919 9.66 11.47 -1.71
N LEU A 920 10.92 11.12 -1.99
CA LEU A 920 11.43 9.77 -2.12
C LEU A 920 12.69 9.67 -1.26
N ARG A 921 12.73 8.72 -0.31
CA ARG A 921 13.84 8.54 0.64
C ARG A 921 14.41 7.14 0.47
N ALA A 922 15.70 7.04 0.19
CA ALA A 922 16.37 5.78 -0.14
C ALA A 922 17.56 5.52 0.80
N ALA A 923 17.59 4.35 1.44
CA ALA A 923 18.72 3.91 2.28
C ALA A 923 19.79 3.15 1.48
N LEU A 924 19.45 2.73 0.26
CA LEU A 924 20.30 2.00 -0.67
C LEU A 924 20.42 2.79 -1.99
N ASN A 925 21.24 2.29 -2.91
CA ASN A 925 21.45 2.87 -4.24
C ASN A 925 20.27 2.67 -5.21
N VAL A 926 19.14 2.12 -4.75
CA VAL A 926 17.92 1.88 -5.52
C VAL A 926 16.69 2.21 -4.66
N ALA A 927 15.69 2.88 -5.23
CA ALA A 927 14.35 2.94 -4.65
C ALA A 927 13.27 3.00 -5.74
N ASN A 928 12.10 2.41 -5.47
CA ASN A 928 11.06 2.23 -6.49
C ASN A 928 9.92 3.22 -6.25
N MET A 929 9.70 4.12 -7.21
CA MET A 929 8.66 5.14 -7.17
C MET A 929 7.42 4.67 -7.93
N ARG A 930 6.25 4.67 -7.27
CA ARG A 930 4.97 4.34 -7.91
C ARG A 930 4.38 5.55 -8.64
N LEU A 931 3.77 5.27 -9.79
CA LEU A 931 3.08 6.26 -10.61
C LEU A 931 1.59 6.31 -10.22
N ASP A 932 0.96 7.48 -10.31
CA ASP A 932 -0.47 7.69 -10.05
C ASP A 932 -1.21 7.44 -11.36
N THR A 933 -2.14 6.49 -11.36
CA THR A 933 -2.88 6.05 -12.56
C THR A 933 -4.39 6.18 -12.35
N ALA A 934 -4.81 6.86 -11.28
CA ALA A 934 -6.19 6.85 -10.79
C ALA A 934 -7.16 7.69 -11.64
N GLN A 935 -6.68 8.47 -12.62
CA GLN A 935 -7.48 9.21 -13.59
C GLN A 935 -6.86 9.15 -14.98
N ALA A 936 -7.68 9.24 -16.02
CA ALA A 936 -7.20 9.39 -17.39
C ALA A 936 -6.53 10.76 -17.63
N GLY A 937 -5.33 10.78 -18.20
CA GLY A 937 -4.54 11.99 -18.37
C GLY A 937 -3.12 11.75 -18.89
N LEU A 938 -2.32 12.81 -18.87
CA LEU A 938 -0.87 12.77 -19.03
C LEU A 938 -0.23 13.15 -17.69
N TYR A 939 0.64 12.29 -17.19
CA TYR A 939 1.35 12.47 -15.93
C TYR A 939 2.82 12.77 -16.19
N GLU A 940 3.35 13.79 -15.50
CA GLU A 940 4.74 14.25 -15.59
C GLU A 940 5.33 14.35 -14.18
N TYR A 941 6.33 13.50 -13.90
CA TYR A 941 7.03 13.38 -12.63
C TYR A 941 8.39 14.03 -12.72
N LYS A 942 8.49 15.29 -12.32
CA LYS A 942 9.73 16.06 -12.42
C LYS A 942 10.50 16.05 -11.10
N PHE A 943 11.61 15.33 -11.05
CA PHE A 943 12.56 15.38 -9.94
C PHE A 943 13.25 16.75 -9.94
N ASN A 944 13.02 17.55 -8.91
CA ASN A 944 13.55 18.92 -8.81
C ASN A 944 14.66 19.05 -7.75
N LYS A 945 14.73 18.15 -6.76
CA LYS A 945 15.79 18.13 -5.75
C LYS A 945 16.36 16.73 -5.56
N LEU A 946 17.65 16.71 -5.22
CA LEU A 946 18.42 15.54 -4.81
C LEU A 946 19.40 16.01 -3.74
N GLU A 947 19.43 15.28 -2.63
CA GLU A 947 20.16 15.54 -1.38
C GLU A 947 20.69 14.18 -0.88
N ASP A 948 21.83 14.14 -0.18
CA ASP A 948 22.37 12.91 0.43
C ASP A 948 22.94 13.15 1.83
N ALA A 949 23.62 12.16 2.43
CA ALA A 949 24.20 12.29 3.77
C ALA A 949 25.21 13.44 3.92
N ASN A 950 25.76 13.94 2.81
CA ASN A 950 26.89 14.87 2.74
C ASN A 950 26.55 16.19 2.02
N TYR A 951 25.55 16.21 1.14
CA TYR A 951 25.24 17.35 0.28
C TYR A 951 23.76 17.76 0.24
N ASP A 952 23.50 19.02 0.60
CA ASP A 952 22.25 19.72 0.31
C ASP A 952 22.05 19.91 -1.22
N HIS A 953 20.79 20.05 -1.64
CA HIS A 953 20.43 20.22 -3.05
C HIS A 953 20.98 21.52 -3.65
N ASN A 954 21.54 21.42 -4.86
CA ASN A 954 22.04 22.56 -5.62
C ASN A 954 21.68 22.49 -7.12
N ASN A 955 20.87 23.45 -7.57
CA ASN A 955 20.44 23.62 -8.97
C ASN A 955 21.57 23.73 -10.01
N LYS A 956 22.81 24.04 -9.61
CA LYS A 956 23.97 24.06 -10.54
C LYS A 956 24.48 22.66 -10.88
N TYR A 957 24.30 21.69 -9.99
CA TYR A 957 24.89 20.35 -10.07
C TYR A 957 23.86 19.24 -10.32
N PHE A 958 22.58 19.50 -10.06
CA PHE A 958 21.49 18.57 -10.32
C PHE A 958 20.61 19.04 -11.48
N THR A 959 20.58 18.27 -12.57
CA THR A 959 19.70 18.47 -13.73
C THR A 959 18.34 17.79 -13.52
N PRO A 960 17.20 18.52 -13.54
CA PRO A 960 15.89 17.95 -13.26
C PRO A 960 15.38 16.91 -14.29
N ILE A 961 15.48 15.62 -13.93
CA ILE A 961 14.97 14.49 -14.72
C ILE A 961 13.43 14.44 -14.63
N THR A 962 12.77 14.11 -15.74
CA THR A 962 11.30 13.99 -15.82
C THR A 962 10.87 12.61 -16.33
N VAL A 963 10.02 11.90 -15.58
CA VAL A 963 9.32 10.71 -16.10
C VAL A 963 7.95 11.13 -16.63
N GLN A 964 7.58 10.65 -17.81
CA GLN A 964 6.32 10.97 -18.47
C GLN A 964 5.55 9.69 -18.81
N GLN A 965 4.25 9.66 -18.54
CA GLN A 965 3.38 8.54 -18.86
C GLN A 965 1.97 8.99 -19.25
N ARG A 966 1.39 8.33 -20.26
CA ARG A 966 -0.02 8.50 -20.62
C ARG A 966 -0.88 7.44 -19.94
N VAL A 967 -1.98 7.89 -19.33
CA VAL A 967 -2.99 7.02 -18.72
C VAL A 967 -4.28 7.16 -19.52
N HIS A 968 -4.68 6.10 -20.22
CA HIS A 968 -5.89 6.05 -21.02
C HIS A 968 -7.14 5.77 -20.18
N PRO A 969 -8.29 6.40 -20.47
CA PRO A 969 -9.54 6.10 -19.78
C PRO A 969 -10.00 4.67 -20.08
N ARG A 970 -10.53 3.95 -19.08
CA ARG A 970 -11.12 2.63 -19.37
C ARG A 970 -12.36 2.78 -20.27
N PRO A 971 -12.53 1.93 -21.30
CA PRO A 971 -13.71 1.99 -22.16
C PRO A 971 -14.98 1.71 -21.35
N SER A 972 -16.09 2.26 -21.83
CA SER A 972 -17.41 2.04 -21.22
C SER A 972 -18.46 1.78 -22.30
N VAL A 973 -19.46 0.97 -21.93
CA VAL A 973 -20.55 0.54 -22.79
C VAL A 973 -21.87 0.62 -22.02
N ALA A 974 -22.93 1.06 -22.69
CA ALA A 974 -24.27 1.15 -22.11
C ALA A 974 -25.34 0.85 -23.16
N PHE A 975 -26.48 0.28 -22.73
CA PHE A 975 -27.68 0.23 -23.57
C PHE A 975 -28.24 1.64 -23.77
N ALA A 976 -28.67 1.97 -24.99
CA ALA A 976 -29.26 3.30 -25.26
C ALA A 976 -30.61 3.49 -24.55
N ASN A 977 -31.38 2.40 -24.36
CA ASN A 977 -32.64 2.39 -23.61
C ASN A 977 -32.54 1.42 -22.41
N PRO A 978 -31.91 1.81 -21.29
CA PRO A 978 -31.78 0.98 -20.11
C PRO A 978 -33.16 0.62 -19.52
N GLY A 979 -33.33 -0.63 -19.07
CA GLY A 979 -34.60 -1.08 -18.46
C GLY A 979 -35.77 -1.31 -19.43
N LYS A 980 -35.67 -0.98 -20.73
CA LYS A 980 -36.68 -1.40 -21.71
C LYS A 980 -36.80 -2.93 -21.74
N THR A 981 -38.03 -3.41 -21.89
CA THR A 981 -38.30 -4.80 -22.29
C THR A 981 -38.47 -4.86 -23.80
N TYR A 982 -37.70 -5.72 -24.46
CA TYR A 982 -37.81 -6.00 -25.90
C TYR A 982 -38.52 -7.34 -26.11
N SER A 983 -39.31 -7.46 -27.19
CA SER A 983 -40.02 -8.70 -27.53
C SER A 983 -39.20 -9.52 -28.52
N TYR A 984 -39.03 -10.82 -28.23
CA TYR A 984 -38.35 -11.80 -29.09
C TYR A 984 -39.24 -13.04 -29.26
N CYS A 985 -39.12 -13.70 -30.42
CA CYS A 985 -39.82 -14.92 -30.76
C CYS A 985 -38.95 -16.16 -30.50
N SER A 986 -39.55 -17.30 -30.17
CA SER A 986 -38.84 -18.58 -30.00
C SER A 986 -38.23 -19.13 -31.31
N VAL A 987 -38.74 -18.68 -32.45
CA VAL A 987 -38.20 -18.91 -33.81
C VAL A 987 -38.15 -17.57 -34.56
N GLU A 988 -37.25 -17.45 -35.54
CA GLU A 988 -37.06 -16.25 -36.36
C GLU A 988 -38.38 -15.80 -37.03
N SER A 989 -38.79 -14.55 -36.79
CA SER A 989 -40.01 -13.95 -37.35
C SER A 989 -39.72 -12.58 -37.97
N ASP A 990 -40.40 -12.26 -39.08
CA ASP A 990 -40.41 -10.90 -39.64
C ASP A 990 -40.94 -9.90 -38.58
N GLY A 991 -40.11 -8.94 -38.16
CA GLY A 991 -40.51 -7.81 -37.31
C GLY A 991 -39.83 -7.66 -35.93
N GLU A 992 -38.85 -8.49 -35.59
CA GLU A 992 -38.21 -8.48 -34.25
C GLU A 992 -37.40 -7.21 -33.90
N GLU A 993 -37.36 -6.86 -32.61
CA GLU A 993 -36.69 -5.65 -32.12
C GLU A 993 -35.18 -5.83 -31.84
N VAL A 994 -34.33 -5.04 -32.50
CA VAL A 994 -32.88 -4.99 -32.20
C VAL A 994 -32.57 -4.16 -30.94
N ILE A 995 -31.51 -4.52 -30.21
CA ILE A 995 -31.11 -3.85 -28.96
C ILE A 995 -29.95 -2.88 -29.23
N PRO A 996 -30.15 -1.55 -29.20
CA PRO A 996 -29.08 -0.56 -29.40
C PRO A 996 -28.14 -0.43 -28.19
N ILE A 997 -26.84 -0.48 -28.46
CA ILE A 997 -25.73 -0.34 -27.50
C ILE A 997 -24.81 0.81 -27.97
N ASN A 998 -24.37 1.64 -27.01
CA ASN A 998 -23.47 2.77 -27.22
C ASN A 998 -22.12 2.52 -26.52
N PHE A 999 -21.03 3.00 -27.13
CA PHE A 999 -19.65 2.86 -26.64
C PHE A 999 -18.96 4.21 -26.44
N HIS A 1000 -18.07 4.28 -25.44
CA HIS A 1000 -17.13 5.38 -25.26
C HIS A 1000 -15.72 4.81 -25.00
N GLY A 1001 -14.77 5.19 -25.86
CA GLY A 1001 -13.40 4.68 -25.92
C GLY A 1001 -12.88 4.73 -27.36
N ALA A 1002 -11.82 3.98 -27.69
CA ALA A 1002 -11.21 3.96 -29.01
C ALA A 1002 -11.52 2.67 -29.80
N PRO A 1003 -12.32 2.72 -30.89
CA PRO A 1003 -12.66 1.52 -31.66
C PRO A 1003 -11.43 0.93 -32.42
N PRO A 1004 -11.43 -0.37 -32.74
CA PRO A 1004 -12.48 -1.36 -32.47
C PRO A 1004 -12.69 -1.68 -30.99
N PHE A 1005 -13.91 -2.12 -30.66
CA PHE A 1005 -14.31 -2.62 -29.34
C PHE A 1005 -14.64 -4.11 -29.37
N ASP A 1006 -14.35 -4.81 -28.27
CA ASP A 1006 -14.86 -6.16 -28.00
C ASP A 1006 -15.71 -6.17 -26.72
N VAL A 1007 -16.73 -7.03 -26.66
CA VAL A 1007 -17.77 -6.99 -25.62
C VAL A 1007 -18.21 -8.40 -25.20
N GLU A 1008 -18.24 -8.67 -23.90
CA GLU A 1008 -18.98 -9.81 -23.35
C GLU A 1008 -20.39 -9.36 -22.95
N VAL A 1009 -21.40 -9.91 -23.63
CA VAL A 1009 -22.82 -9.81 -23.23
C VAL A 1009 -23.19 -11.03 -22.40
N GLU A 1010 -23.88 -10.84 -21.29
CA GLU A 1010 -24.35 -11.92 -20.42
C GLU A 1010 -25.88 -12.01 -20.47
N ILE A 1011 -26.41 -13.21 -20.72
CA ILE A 1011 -27.84 -13.51 -20.74
C ILE A 1011 -28.17 -14.38 -19.52
N LYS A 1012 -29.12 -13.94 -18.70
CA LYS A 1012 -29.58 -14.66 -17.51
C LYS A 1012 -31.08 -14.90 -17.56
N HIS A 1013 -31.46 -16.13 -17.89
CA HIS A 1013 -32.85 -16.58 -17.90
C HIS A 1013 -33.40 -16.70 -16.47
N HIS A 1014 -34.65 -16.28 -16.23
CA HIS A 1014 -35.29 -16.48 -14.92
C HIS A 1014 -35.52 -17.96 -14.57
N SER A 1015 -35.74 -18.80 -15.58
CA SER A 1015 -36.06 -20.23 -15.47
C SER A 1015 -34.89 -21.06 -14.95
N THR A 1016 -33.73 -20.96 -15.60
CA THR A 1016 -32.58 -21.84 -15.33
C THR A 1016 -31.55 -21.25 -14.37
N GLY A 1017 -31.58 -19.93 -14.12
CA GLY A 1017 -30.71 -19.22 -13.16
C GLY A 1017 -29.22 -19.12 -13.53
N LYS A 1018 -28.71 -20.06 -14.35
CA LYS A 1018 -27.42 -20.00 -15.02
C LYS A 1018 -27.37 -18.79 -15.96
N ALA A 1019 -26.20 -18.16 -16.04
CA ALA A 1019 -25.91 -17.09 -16.98
C ALA A 1019 -25.04 -17.62 -18.12
N GLU A 1020 -25.30 -17.18 -19.34
CA GLU A 1020 -24.61 -17.55 -20.57
C GLU A 1020 -23.97 -16.31 -21.20
N THR A 1021 -22.74 -16.44 -21.72
CA THR A 1021 -21.97 -15.31 -22.23
C THR A 1021 -21.73 -15.39 -23.74
N ILE A 1022 -22.02 -14.30 -24.45
CA ILE A 1022 -21.80 -14.13 -25.89
C ILE A 1022 -20.72 -13.06 -26.10
N PRO A 1023 -19.56 -13.39 -26.70
CA PRO A 1023 -18.58 -12.41 -27.13
C PRO A 1023 -18.99 -11.77 -28.46
N LEU A 1024 -18.79 -10.45 -28.57
CA LEU A 1024 -18.94 -9.65 -29.78
C LEU A 1024 -17.63 -8.91 -30.03
N ASN A 1025 -16.96 -9.19 -31.13
CA ASN A 1025 -15.59 -8.72 -31.37
C ASN A 1025 -15.52 -7.72 -32.52
N ALA A 1026 -14.47 -6.90 -32.56
CA ALA A 1026 -14.11 -6.00 -33.65
C ALA A 1026 -15.19 -4.96 -34.05
N ILE A 1027 -15.95 -4.44 -33.08
CA ILE A 1027 -16.97 -3.40 -33.32
C ILE A 1027 -16.28 -2.07 -33.62
N THR A 1028 -16.25 -1.64 -34.89
CA THR A 1028 -15.54 -0.42 -35.34
C THR A 1028 -16.30 0.89 -35.07
N THR A 1029 -17.55 0.83 -34.61
CA THR A 1029 -18.45 1.99 -34.46
C THR A 1029 -18.82 2.23 -32.99
N HIS A 1030 -18.99 3.51 -32.61
CA HIS A 1030 -19.45 3.88 -31.25
C HIS A 1030 -20.92 3.53 -30.95
N THR A 1031 -21.64 2.93 -31.91
CA THR A 1031 -22.97 2.33 -31.73
C THR A 1031 -23.03 0.96 -32.40
N HIS A 1032 -23.82 0.05 -31.83
CA HIS A 1032 -24.03 -1.30 -32.37
C HIS A 1032 -25.47 -1.79 -32.09
N HIS A 1033 -26.00 -2.63 -32.97
CA HIS A 1033 -27.32 -3.24 -32.83
C HIS A 1033 -27.18 -4.73 -32.46
N LEU A 1034 -27.25 -5.03 -31.16
CA LEU A 1034 -27.24 -6.40 -30.67
C LEU A 1034 -28.48 -7.15 -31.18
N ARG A 1035 -28.22 -8.30 -31.81
CA ARG A 1035 -29.17 -9.38 -32.08
C ARG A 1035 -28.71 -10.62 -31.31
N ILE A 1036 -29.66 -11.38 -30.77
CA ILE A 1036 -29.37 -12.55 -29.94
C ILE A 1036 -29.69 -13.81 -30.75
N PRO A 1037 -28.75 -14.75 -30.96
CA PRO A 1037 -29.04 -15.98 -31.70
C PRO A 1037 -30.10 -16.81 -30.97
N HIS A 1038 -31.18 -17.21 -31.64
CA HIS A 1038 -32.33 -17.92 -31.03
C HIS A 1038 -31.94 -19.22 -30.30
N SER A 1039 -30.84 -19.87 -30.69
CA SER A 1039 -30.27 -21.02 -29.96
C SER A 1039 -29.75 -20.72 -28.54
N ARG A 1040 -29.68 -19.43 -28.16
CA ARG A 1040 -29.29 -18.90 -26.83
C ARG A 1040 -30.46 -18.23 -26.11
N VAL A 1041 -31.69 -18.44 -26.60
CA VAL A 1041 -32.91 -17.75 -26.16
C VAL A 1041 -33.85 -18.78 -25.51
N GLN A 1042 -34.37 -18.48 -24.33
CA GLN A 1042 -35.28 -19.37 -23.58
C GLN A 1042 -36.58 -18.65 -23.27
N LEU A 1043 -37.70 -19.38 -23.34
CA LEU A 1043 -39.06 -18.88 -23.10
C LEU A 1043 -39.20 -18.13 -21.77
N GLY A 1044 -39.96 -17.03 -21.80
CA GLY A 1044 -40.20 -16.16 -20.66
C GLY A 1044 -39.19 -15.00 -20.58
N ARG A 1045 -38.97 -14.46 -19.37
CA ARG A 1045 -38.14 -13.27 -19.18
C ARG A 1045 -36.67 -13.63 -18.93
N SER A 1046 -35.80 -13.08 -19.77
CA SER A 1046 -34.35 -13.12 -19.57
C SER A 1046 -33.80 -11.71 -19.37
N ALA A 1047 -32.90 -11.55 -18.40
CA ALA A 1047 -32.17 -10.30 -18.18
C ALA A 1047 -30.86 -10.32 -18.98
N ILE A 1048 -30.51 -9.20 -19.60
CA ILE A 1048 -29.26 -9.04 -20.35
C ILE A 1048 -28.37 -8.03 -19.64
N SER A 1049 -27.19 -8.49 -19.22
CA SER A 1049 -26.12 -7.69 -18.64
C SER A 1049 -25.06 -7.38 -19.71
N LEU A 1050 -24.40 -6.23 -19.59
CA LEU A 1050 -23.09 -5.99 -20.21
C LEU A 1050 -22.05 -6.37 -19.15
N ARG A 1051 -21.09 -7.24 -19.48
CA ARG A 1051 -20.20 -7.89 -18.50
C ARG A 1051 -18.75 -7.42 -18.59
N ARG A 1052 -18.22 -7.31 -19.81
CA ARG A 1052 -16.86 -6.81 -20.09
C ARG A 1052 -16.88 -6.02 -21.38
N VAL A 1053 -16.08 -4.95 -21.45
CA VAL A 1053 -15.71 -4.28 -22.71
C VAL A 1053 -14.20 -4.10 -22.76
N SER A 1054 -13.61 -4.24 -23.95
CA SER A 1054 -12.23 -3.83 -24.26
C SER A 1054 -12.19 -2.96 -25.51
N ASP A 1055 -11.10 -2.20 -25.69
CA ASP A 1055 -10.91 -1.30 -26.83
C ASP A 1055 -9.52 -1.45 -27.48
N SER A 1056 -9.32 -0.73 -28.58
CA SER A 1056 -8.10 -0.80 -29.40
C SER A 1056 -6.80 -0.43 -28.68
N ARG A 1057 -6.86 0.13 -27.47
CA ARG A 1057 -5.68 0.47 -26.64
C ARG A 1057 -5.31 -0.65 -25.66
N GLY A 1058 -5.98 -1.81 -25.75
CA GLY A 1058 -5.84 -2.91 -24.80
C GLY A 1058 -6.55 -2.67 -23.46
N CYS A 1059 -7.15 -1.49 -23.27
CA CYS A 1059 -7.85 -1.17 -22.03
C CYS A 1059 -9.14 -1.97 -21.92
N SER A 1060 -9.43 -2.48 -20.73
CA SER A 1060 -10.63 -3.29 -20.49
C SER A 1060 -11.32 -2.92 -19.18
N ARG A 1061 -12.65 -3.06 -19.18
CA ARG A 1061 -13.53 -2.77 -18.05
C ARG A 1061 -14.51 -3.91 -17.87
N THR A 1062 -14.43 -4.58 -16.73
CA THR A 1062 -15.52 -5.41 -16.20
C THR A 1062 -16.60 -4.50 -15.64
N LEU A 1063 -17.86 -4.90 -15.80
CA LEU A 1063 -19.04 -4.15 -15.37
C LEU A 1063 -19.76 -4.91 -14.24
N ASP A 1064 -20.07 -4.20 -13.16
CA ASP A 1064 -20.71 -4.79 -11.99
C ASP A 1064 -22.19 -5.10 -12.24
N SER A 1065 -22.74 -6.01 -11.44
CA SER A 1065 -24.16 -6.40 -11.48
C SER A 1065 -25.17 -5.28 -11.15
N THR A 1066 -24.68 -4.09 -10.79
CA THR A 1066 -25.45 -2.84 -10.63
C THR A 1066 -25.68 -2.11 -11.96
N THR A 1067 -24.95 -2.46 -13.02
CA THR A 1067 -25.07 -1.88 -14.37
C THR A 1067 -26.51 -2.07 -14.88
N PRO A 1068 -27.16 -1.05 -15.47
CA PRO A 1068 -28.54 -1.15 -15.90
C PRO A 1068 -28.73 -2.21 -16.99
N ARG A 1069 -29.49 -3.25 -16.65
CA ARG A 1069 -29.85 -4.36 -17.53
C ARG A 1069 -31.01 -4.03 -18.47
N VAL A 1070 -31.03 -4.69 -19.62
CA VAL A 1070 -32.21 -4.79 -20.51
C VAL A 1070 -32.96 -6.09 -20.19
N GLN A 1071 -34.26 -6.14 -20.46
CA GLN A 1071 -35.03 -7.39 -20.43
C GLN A 1071 -35.42 -7.79 -21.86
N ILE A 1072 -35.34 -9.08 -22.16
CA ILE A 1072 -36.11 -9.68 -23.26
C ILE A 1072 -37.27 -10.48 -22.67
N SER A 1073 -38.46 -10.27 -23.22
CA SER A 1073 -39.57 -11.22 -23.05
C SER A 1073 -39.62 -12.08 -24.29
N VAL A 1074 -39.21 -13.33 -24.12
CA VAL A 1074 -39.25 -14.36 -25.15
C VAL A 1074 -40.62 -14.99 -25.11
N PHE A 1075 -41.40 -14.76 -26.14
CA PHE A 1075 -42.69 -15.40 -26.32
C PHE A 1075 -42.52 -16.64 -27.19
N ASP A 1076 -43.31 -17.67 -26.91
CA ASP A 1076 -43.38 -18.81 -27.83
C ASP A 1076 -44.15 -18.38 -29.07
N ALA A 1077 -43.65 -18.73 -30.25
CA ALA A 1077 -44.36 -18.45 -31.49
C ALA A 1077 -45.70 -19.20 -31.48
N PRO A 1078 -46.81 -18.53 -31.83
CA PRO A 1078 -48.12 -19.15 -31.70
C PRO A 1078 -48.23 -20.32 -32.66
N SER A 1079 -48.51 -21.51 -32.13
CA SER A 1079 -48.70 -22.72 -32.94
C SER A 1079 -50.18 -22.96 -33.19
N ILE A 1080 -50.52 -23.21 -34.46
CA ILE A 1080 -51.79 -23.83 -34.84
C ILE A 1080 -51.51 -25.30 -35.12
N SER A 1081 -52.22 -26.20 -34.43
CA SER A 1081 -52.15 -27.64 -34.62
C SER A 1081 -53.55 -28.22 -34.73
N PRO A 1082 -53.78 -29.29 -35.52
CA PRO A 1082 -55.05 -29.99 -35.48
C PRO A 1082 -55.21 -30.64 -34.09
N LEU A 1083 -56.40 -30.56 -33.52
CA LEU A 1083 -56.72 -31.22 -32.24
C LEU A 1083 -56.94 -32.72 -32.46
N GLU A 1084 -57.60 -33.09 -33.55
CA GLU A 1084 -57.63 -34.45 -34.03
C GLU A 1084 -56.43 -34.72 -34.95
N ALA A 1085 -55.52 -35.62 -34.56
CA ALA A 1085 -54.37 -36.03 -35.38
C ALA A 1085 -54.76 -36.90 -36.60
N GLN A 1086 -56.05 -36.94 -36.97
CA GLN A 1086 -56.55 -37.65 -38.14
C GLN A 1086 -56.53 -36.73 -39.35
N THR A 1087 -55.93 -37.17 -40.46
CA THR A 1087 -56.19 -36.58 -41.79
C THR A 1087 -57.59 -36.90 -42.28
N ASP A 1088 -58.29 -37.82 -41.62
CA ASP A 1088 -59.49 -38.50 -42.06
C ASP A 1088 -60.53 -38.47 -40.93
N PHE A 1089 -61.42 -37.48 -41.01
CA PHE A 1089 -62.56 -37.24 -40.11
C PHE A 1089 -63.77 -38.08 -40.50
N CYS A 1090 -64.89 -37.95 -39.81
CA CYS A 1090 -66.21 -38.51 -40.16
C CYS A 1090 -67.26 -37.39 -40.35
N VAL A 1091 -68.35 -37.64 -41.08
CA VAL A 1091 -69.41 -36.62 -41.30
C VAL A 1091 -70.15 -36.36 -39.99
N GLY A 1092 -70.21 -35.10 -39.57
CA GLY A 1092 -70.67 -34.69 -38.23
C GLY A 1092 -69.53 -34.32 -37.28
N ASP A 1093 -68.29 -34.69 -37.60
CA ASP A 1093 -67.12 -34.23 -36.87
C ASP A 1093 -66.95 -32.71 -36.96
N ARG A 1094 -66.08 -32.19 -36.09
CA ARG A 1094 -65.69 -30.79 -36.08
C ARG A 1094 -64.20 -30.74 -36.36
N LEU A 1095 -63.80 -30.01 -37.40
CA LEU A 1095 -62.40 -29.67 -37.64
C LEU A 1095 -61.99 -28.71 -36.52
N ASN A 1096 -61.30 -29.25 -35.51
CA ASN A 1096 -60.82 -28.49 -34.38
C ASN A 1096 -59.32 -28.24 -34.54
N PHE A 1097 -58.91 -26.99 -34.41
CA PHE A 1097 -57.51 -26.61 -34.35
C PHE A 1097 -57.24 -25.93 -33.00
N ALA A 1098 -56.23 -26.41 -32.28
CA ALA A 1098 -55.70 -25.74 -31.10
C ALA A 1098 -54.89 -24.54 -31.56
N LEU A 1099 -55.03 -23.43 -30.83
CA LEU A 1099 -54.25 -22.22 -31.00
C LEU A 1099 -53.48 -22.00 -29.70
N SER A 1100 -52.18 -22.31 -29.72
CA SER A 1100 -51.28 -21.98 -28.63
C SER A 1100 -50.82 -20.53 -28.77
N GLY A 1101 -50.81 -19.77 -27.68
CA GLY A 1101 -50.58 -18.32 -27.65
C GLY A 1101 -51.73 -17.58 -26.96
N VAL A 1102 -51.87 -16.27 -27.20
CA VAL A 1102 -52.87 -15.42 -26.52
C VAL A 1102 -53.89 -14.84 -27.51
N ALA A 1103 -55.17 -15.17 -27.26
CA ALA A 1103 -56.29 -14.65 -28.03
C ALA A 1103 -56.43 -13.11 -27.89
N PRO A 1104 -56.94 -12.41 -28.93
CA PRO A 1104 -57.43 -12.93 -30.20
C PRO A 1104 -56.33 -13.32 -31.19
N PHE A 1105 -56.51 -14.45 -31.87
CA PHE A 1105 -55.62 -14.94 -32.92
C PHE A 1105 -56.09 -14.49 -34.31
N ASN A 1106 -55.13 -14.24 -35.20
CA ASN A 1106 -55.33 -14.12 -36.64
C ASN A 1106 -54.89 -15.42 -37.32
N ILE A 1107 -55.79 -16.06 -38.06
CA ILE A 1107 -55.54 -17.35 -38.74
C ILE A 1107 -55.72 -17.16 -40.25
N PHE A 1108 -54.78 -17.68 -41.02
CA PHE A 1108 -54.74 -17.59 -42.48
C PHE A 1108 -54.87 -19.00 -43.08
N TYR A 1109 -55.94 -19.27 -43.82
CA TYR A 1109 -56.28 -20.63 -44.28
C TYR A 1109 -56.81 -20.64 -45.73
N ASN A 1110 -56.88 -21.83 -46.34
CA ASN A 1110 -57.40 -22.05 -47.69
C ASN A 1110 -58.32 -23.29 -47.74
N PHE A 1111 -59.54 -23.12 -48.26
CA PHE A 1111 -60.51 -24.19 -48.48
C PHE A 1111 -60.95 -24.15 -49.96
N GLU A 1112 -60.90 -25.31 -50.63
CA GLU A 1112 -61.20 -25.47 -52.07
C GLU A 1112 -60.53 -24.40 -52.98
N GLY A 1113 -59.31 -23.97 -52.64
CA GLY A 1113 -58.49 -23.04 -53.42
C GLY A 1113 -58.59 -21.57 -53.00
N ALA A 1114 -59.52 -21.17 -52.14
CA ALA A 1114 -59.71 -19.77 -51.75
C ALA A 1114 -59.00 -19.40 -50.44
N ASN A 1115 -58.00 -18.49 -50.52
CA ASN A 1115 -57.33 -17.91 -49.35
C ASN A 1115 -58.29 -17.02 -48.52
N ARG A 1116 -58.32 -17.23 -47.19
CA ARG A 1116 -59.16 -16.49 -46.24
C ARG A 1116 -58.39 -16.15 -44.96
N LYS A 1117 -58.84 -15.11 -44.27
CA LYS A 1117 -58.40 -14.73 -42.92
C LYS A 1117 -59.58 -14.83 -41.95
N ALA A 1118 -59.42 -15.53 -40.84
CA ALA A 1118 -60.36 -15.53 -39.73
C ALA A 1118 -59.70 -14.98 -38.46
N GLN A 1119 -60.52 -14.45 -37.55
CA GLN A 1119 -60.11 -14.07 -36.21
C GLN A 1119 -60.75 -15.03 -35.20
N ALA A 1120 -59.95 -15.59 -34.29
CA ALA A 1120 -60.43 -16.47 -33.23
C ALA A 1120 -60.24 -15.76 -31.87
N THR A 1121 -61.33 -15.46 -31.18
CA THR A 1121 -61.33 -14.89 -29.83
C THR A 1121 -61.13 -15.95 -28.73
N SER A 1122 -61.10 -17.22 -29.12
CA SER A 1122 -60.81 -18.41 -28.30
C SER A 1122 -59.47 -19.03 -28.68
N THR A 1123 -58.87 -19.82 -27.79
CA THR A 1123 -57.70 -20.70 -28.06
C THR A 1123 -58.02 -21.94 -28.90
N THR A 1124 -59.23 -22.00 -29.46
CA THR A 1124 -59.68 -23.04 -30.38
C THR A 1124 -60.29 -22.40 -31.61
N PHE A 1125 -59.86 -22.87 -32.79
CA PHE A 1125 -60.51 -22.60 -34.06
C PHE A 1125 -61.28 -23.85 -34.48
N ARG A 1126 -62.59 -23.85 -34.21
CA ARG A 1126 -63.50 -24.95 -34.51
C ARG A 1126 -64.36 -24.62 -35.72
N ARG A 1127 -64.49 -25.57 -36.66
CA ARG A 1127 -65.42 -25.49 -37.80
C ARG A 1127 -66.11 -26.83 -38.02
N LEU A 1128 -67.43 -26.86 -38.12
CA LEU A 1128 -68.22 -28.10 -38.32
C LEU A 1128 -68.00 -28.67 -39.73
N ALA A 1129 -67.71 -29.98 -39.82
CA ALA A 1129 -67.57 -30.72 -41.07
C ALA A 1129 -68.94 -31.18 -41.61
N GLU A 1130 -69.69 -30.21 -42.16
CA GLU A 1130 -71.03 -30.42 -42.76
C GLU A 1130 -71.02 -31.36 -43.98
N LYS A 1131 -69.91 -31.41 -44.72
CA LYS A 1131 -69.75 -32.14 -45.99
C LYS A 1131 -68.32 -32.67 -46.16
N PRO A 1132 -68.11 -33.79 -46.87
CA PRO A 1132 -66.78 -34.22 -47.25
C PRO A 1132 -66.12 -33.24 -48.23
N GLY A 1133 -64.81 -33.01 -48.07
CA GLY A 1133 -64.02 -32.03 -48.81
C GLY A 1133 -62.58 -31.96 -48.29
N THR A 1134 -61.76 -30.99 -48.76
CA THR A 1134 -60.37 -30.82 -48.28
C THR A 1134 -60.09 -29.39 -47.78
N PHE A 1135 -59.52 -29.29 -46.59
CA PHE A 1135 -59.24 -28.02 -45.88
C PHE A 1135 -57.75 -27.87 -45.59
N THR A 1136 -57.20 -26.64 -45.70
CA THR A 1136 -55.77 -26.36 -45.49
C THR A 1136 -55.48 -25.06 -44.70
N VAL A 1137 -54.37 -25.00 -43.96
CA VAL A 1137 -53.95 -23.82 -43.14
C VAL A 1137 -52.57 -23.33 -43.56
N THR A 1138 -52.34 -22.01 -43.56
CA THR A 1138 -51.10 -21.35 -44.06
C THR A 1138 -50.30 -20.56 -43.00
N GLY A 1139 -50.92 -20.21 -41.87
CA GLY A 1139 -50.20 -19.54 -40.77
C GLY A 1139 -51.11 -18.95 -39.70
N VAL A 1140 -50.50 -18.54 -38.58
CA VAL A 1140 -51.18 -17.96 -37.41
C VAL A 1140 -50.33 -16.87 -36.76
N GLN A 1141 -51.00 -15.92 -36.10
CA GLN A 1141 -50.42 -14.86 -35.28
C GLN A 1141 -51.33 -14.63 -34.08
N ASP A 1142 -50.77 -14.34 -32.90
CA ASP A 1142 -51.53 -14.04 -31.68
C ASP A 1142 -51.47 -12.54 -31.31
N ASN A 1143 -52.15 -12.15 -30.24
CA ASN A 1143 -52.20 -10.75 -29.81
C ASN A 1143 -51.09 -10.36 -28.81
N ALA A 1144 -50.45 -11.30 -28.10
CA ALA A 1144 -49.46 -10.98 -27.07
C ALA A 1144 -48.01 -11.04 -27.56
N SER A 1145 -47.65 -12.01 -28.41
CA SER A 1145 -46.30 -12.10 -28.98
C SER A 1145 -46.12 -11.25 -30.24
N GLN A 1146 -47.19 -11.11 -31.03
CA GLN A 1146 -47.19 -10.63 -32.42
C GLN A 1146 -46.34 -11.47 -33.41
N CYS A 1147 -45.64 -12.51 -32.95
CA CYS A 1147 -44.89 -13.45 -33.77
C CYS A 1147 -45.80 -14.13 -34.79
N ARG A 1148 -45.32 -14.28 -36.03
CA ARG A 1148 -46.10 -14.88 -37.13
C ARG A 1148 -45.55 -16.25 -37.49
N ALA A 1149 -46.19 -17.31 -37.01
CA ALA A 1149 -45.84 -18.67 -37.41
C ALA A 1149 -46.42 -19.01 -38.78
N SER A 1150 -45.56 -19.39 -39.73
CA SER A 1150 -45.95 -20.03 -40.99
C SER A 1150 -46.24 -21.51 -40.75
N THR A 1151 -47.33 -22.04 -41.31
CA THR A 1151 -47.71 -23.46 -41.17
C THR A 1151 -48.27 -24.02 -42.48
N ASN A 1152 -48.36 -25.36 -42.57
CA ASN A 1152 -49.01 -26.06 -43.69
C ASN A 1152 -49.68 -27.34 -43.15
N LEU A 1153 -51.00 -27.34 -43.02
CA LEU A 1153 -51.82 -28.44 -42.45
C LEU A 1153 -52.98 -28.79 -43.39
N THR A 1154 -53.44 -30.05 -43.43
CA THR A 1154 -54.44 -30.56 -44.43
C THR A 1154 -55.38 -31.65 -43.86
N ALA A 1155 -56.66 -31.75 -44.29
CA ALA A 1155 -57.65 -32.75 -43.80
C ALA A 1155 -58.79 -33.18 -44.78
N HIS A 1156 -59.44 -34.35 -44.56
CA HIS A 1156 -60.47 -35.11 -45.35
C HIS A 1156 -61.54 -35.85 -44.44
N ILE A 1157 -62.67 -36.48 -44.89
CA ILE A 1157 -63.92 -36.84 -44.07
C ILE A 1157 -64.78 -38.14 -44.50
N HIS A 1158 -65.35 -39.01 -43.58
CA HIS A 1158 -65.92 -40.45 -43.68
C HIS A 1158 -67.18 -40.93 -42.78
N ALA A 1159 -67.45 -42.24 -42.41
CA ALA A 1159 -68.71 -42.83 -41.74
C ALA A 1159 -68.66 -44.21 -40.88
N MET A 1160 -69.78 -44.72 -40.22
CA MET A 1160 -69.91 -45.46 -38.85
C MET A 1160 -70.60 -46.93 -38.66
N PRO A 1161 -70.49 -47.71 -37.49
CA PRO A 1161 -70.87 -49.19 -37.22
C PRO A 1161 -71.70 -49.71 -35.91
N SER A 1162 -71.85 -51.05 -35.54
CA SER A 1162 -72.71 -51.64 -34.38
C SER A 1162 -72.45 -53.11 -33.74
N VAL A 1163 -72.83 -53.50 -32.46
CA VAL A 1163 -72.29 -54.70 -31.63
C VAL A 1163 -73.16 -55.41 -30.49
N ARG A 1164 -72.80 -56.60 -29.88
CA ARG A 1164 -73.50 -57.45 -28.82
C ARG A 1164 -72.61 -58.32 -27.81
N VAL A 1165 -73.16 -59.03 -26.77
CA VAL A 1165 -72.41 -59.79 -25.67
C VAL A 1165 -73.13 -60.92 -24.94
N SER A 1166 -72.42 -62.03 -24.64
CA SER A 1166 -72.74 -63.13 -23.68
C SER A 1166 -74.17 -63.68 -23.73
N HIS A 1167 -74.95 -63.31 -24.73
CA HIS A 1167 -76.41 -63.11 -24.61
C HIS A 1167 -76.85 -62.13 -23.46
N GLY A 1168 -76.04 -61.93 -22.38
CA GLY A 1168 -75.97 -60.75 -21.47
C GLY A 1168 -75.67 -61.03 -19.97
N ARG A 1169 -74.39 -61.11 -19.47
CA ARG A 1169 -73.96 -61.57 -18.08
C ARG A 1169 -72.62 -60.97 -17.50
N GLU A 1170 -72.18 -61.36 -16.27
CA GLU A 1170 -71.14 -60.70 -15.38
C GLU A 1170 -70.24 -61.64 -14.46
N SER A 1171 -69.33 -61.13 -13.57
CA SER A 1171 -68.30 -61.86 -12.73
C SER A 1171 -67.93 -61.22 -11.32
N TYR A 1172 -66.80 -61.55 -10.59
CA TYR A 1172 -66.27 -60.88 -9.31
C TYR A 1172 -64.92 -61.41 -8.64
N VAL A 1173 -63.99 -60.58 -8.03
CA VAL A 1173 -62.81 -60.97 -7.14
C VAL A 1173 -62.04 -59.82 -6.35
N ASP A 1174 -61.00 -60.13 -5.50
CA ASP A 1174 -60.11 -59.21 -4.68
C ASP A 1174 -58.60 -59.65 -4.50
N ILE A 1175 -57.59 -58.73 -4.30
CA ILE A 1175 -56.08 -58.98 -4.30
C ILE A 1175 -55.11 -57.99 -3.50
N HIS A 1176 -53.79 -58.32 -3.35
CA HIS A 1176 -52.60 -57.39 -3.16
C HIS A 1176 -52.02 -57.04 -4.58
N GLU A 1177 -50.73 -56.77 -4.84
CA GLU A 1177 -50.22 -56.63 -6.23
C GLU A 1177 -50.24 -58.00 -7.05
N GLY A 1178 -51.46 -58.60 -7.39
CA GLY A 1178 -51.83 -59.62 -8.48
C GLY A 1178 -52.88 -60.83 -8.28
N GLY A 1179 -53.74 -61.27 -9.28
CA GLY A 1179 -54.48 -62.63 -9.38
C GLY A 1179 -55.82 -62.92 -10.24
N GLU A 1180 -55.97 -64.00 -11.06
CA GLU A 1180 -56.83 -64.31 -12.31
C GLU A 1180 -58.40 -64.71 -12.40
N THR A 1181 -59.07 -64.71 -13.62
CA THR A 1181 -60.53 -65.07 -13.98
C THR A 1181 -60.91 -65.12 -15.54
N GLU A 1182 -62.18 -65.32 -16.06
CA GLU A 1182 -62.58 -65.55 -17.53
C GLU A 1182 -63.96 -65.00 -18.11
N ILE A 1183 -64.11 -64.66 -19.46
CA ILE A 1183 -65.23 -63.80 -20.10
C ILE A 1183 -65.55 -64.03 -21.67
N LEU A 1184 -66.63 -63.45 -22.34
CA LEU A 1184 -67.26 -63.81 -23.70
C LEU A 1184 -68.14 -62.75 -24.52
N PHE A 1185 -68.05 -62.56 -25.89
CA PHE A 1185 -68.63 -61.41 -26.71
C PHE A 1185 -69.00 -61.57 -28.27
N GLU A 1186 -69.65 -60.59 -29.00
CA GLU A 1186 -70.29 -60.64 -30.41
C GLU A 1186 -70.35 -59.27 -31.29
N PHE A 1187 -70.15 -59.15 -32.67
CA PHE A 1187 -69.81 -57.83 -33.43
C PHE A 1187 -70.41 -57.43 -34.87
N GLY A 1188 -70.02 -56.28 -35.54
CA GLY A 1188 -70.29 -55.89 -37.00
C GLY A 1188 -70.10 -54.41 -37.59
N GLY A 1189 -69.64 -54.22 -38.87
CA GLY A 1189 -69.31 -52.91 -39.57
C GLY A 1189 -68.50 -53.02 -40.91
N VAL A 1190 -67.58 -52.09 -41.25
CA VAL A 1190 -66.46 -52.31 -42.23
C VAL A 1190 -65.23 -52.94 -41.52
N PRO A 1191 -64.88 -54.21 -41.77
CA PRO A 1191 -63.93 -54.96 -40.95
C PRO A 1191 -62.48 -54.42 -40.99
N PRO A 1192 -61.65 -54.69 -39.96
CA PRO A 1192 -61.91 -55.56 -38.80
C PRO A 1192 -62.86 -54.95 -37.75
N PHE A 1193 -63.39 -55.76 -36.84
CA PHE A 1193 -64.24 -55.29 -35.74
C PHE A 1193 -63.52 -55.22 -34.41
N GLU A 1194 -63.59 -54.03 -33.83
CA GLU A 1194 -62.95 -53.68 -32.57
C GLU A 1194 -64.08 -53.46 -31.54
N PHE A 1195 -64.07 -54.17 -30.41
CA PHE A 1195 -65.08 -54.06 -29.36
C PHE A 1195 -64.45 -54.12 -27.95
N THR A 1196 -65.11 -53.57 -26.93
CA THR A 1196 -64.45 -53.33 -25.63
C THR A 1196 -65.36 -53.41 -24.43
N TYR A 1197 -64.86 -54.06 -23.38
CA TYR A 1197 -65.52 -54.40 -22.12
C TYR A 1197 -64.87 -53.75 -20.88
N THR A 1198 -65.48 -52.66 -20.40
CA THR A 1198 -64.96 -51.71 -19.40
C THR A 1198 -64.75 -52.32 -18.05
N ARG A 1199 -63.62 -52.10 -17.42
CA ARG A 1199 -63.22 -52.85 -16.25
C ARG A 1199 -63.31 -51.93 -14.99
N SER A 1200 -64.48 -51.64 -14.38
CA SER A 1200 -64.80 -50.86 -13.12
C SER A 1200 -64.39 -51.26 -11.65
N SER A 1201 -65.20 -51.06 -10.57
CA SER A 1201 -64.76 -51.27 -9.15
C SER A 1201 -65.67 -52.07 -8.20
N ASN A 1202 -65.04 -52.62 -7.15
CA ASN A 1202 -65.68 -53.21 -5.97
C ASN A 1202 -66.57 -52.18 -5.25
N THR A 1203 -67.81 -52.54 -4.92
CA THR A 1203 -68.72 -51.67 -4.15
C THR A 1203 -68.95 -52.24 -2.75
N GLU A 1204 -68.59 -51.50 -1.72
CA GLU A 1204 -68.88 -51.89 -0.33
C GLU A 1204 -70.38 -52.08 -0.05
N LYS A 1205 -70.69 -52.89 0.96
CA LYS A 1205 -72.04 -53.10 1.50
C LYS A 1205 -72.63 -51.78 2.05
N GLY A 1206 -73.34 -51.03 1.20
CA GLY A 1206 -74.02 -49.79 1.61
C GLY A 1206 -74.86 -49.11 0.52
N GLY A 1207 -74.51 -49.32 -0.76
CA GLY A 1207 -75.35 -48.94 -1.90
C GLY A 1207 -75.25 -47.47 -2.36
N LYS A 1208 -76.02 -47.14 -3.40
CA LYS A 1208 -76.10 -45.84 -4.11
C LYS A 1208 -74.83 -45.35 -4.84
N ARG A 1209 -73.72 -46.09 -4.84
CA ARG A 1209 -72.59 -45.88 -5.77
C ARG A 1209 -72.57 -46.99 -6.82
N LYS A 1210 -72.43 -46.63 -8.10
CA LYS A 1210 -72.02 -47.56 -9.16
C LYS A 1210 -70.55 -47.96 -8.93
N GLY A 1211 -70.14 -49.13 -9.41
CA GLY A 1211 -68.71 -49.44 -9.57
C GLY A 1211 -68.04 -48.43 -10.51
N VAL A 1212 -66.78 -48.07 -10.23
CA VAL A 1212 -66.02 -47.01 -10.92
C VAL A 1212 -65.03 -47.63 -11.90
N ILE A 1213 -64.99 -47.27 -13.20
CA ILE A 1213 -64.07 -47.85 -14.22
C ILE A 1213 -62.59 -47.82 -13.72
N LEU A 1214 -61.88 -48.97 -13.64
CA LEU A 1214 -60.50 -49.17 -13.13
C LEU A 1214 -59.49 -49.76 -14.17
N ASP A 1215 -59.95 -50.41 -15.23
CA ASP A 1215 -59.28 -50.88 -16.48
C ASP A 1215 -60.36 -50.81 -17.58
N MET A 1216 -60.07 -51.24 -18.81
CA MET A 1216 -61.06 -51.44 -19.87
C MET A 1216 -60.49 -52.40 -20.92
N ARG A 1217 -61.14 -53.56 -21.12
CA ARG A 1217 -60.56 -54.66 -21.89
C ARG A 1217 -61.06 -54.70 -23.31
N HIS A 1218 -60.13 -54.50 -24.23
CA HIS A 1218 -60.41 -54.38 -25.65
C HIS A 1218 -60.02 -55.66 -26.40
N GLU A 1219 -60.89 -56.09 -27.29
CA GLU A 1219 -60.70 -57.25 -28.15
C GLU A 1219 -61.06 -56.95 -29.63
N VAL A 1220 -60.59 -57.83 -30.52
CA VAL A 1220 -60.70 -57.70 -31.97
C VAL A 1220 -61.25 -58.98 -32.55
N SER A 1221 -62.13 -58.89 -33.54
CA SER A 1221 -62.51 -60.01 -34.37
C SER A 1221 -62.54 -59.57 -35.83
N ASP A 1222 -61.77 -60.25 -36.66
CA ASP A 1222 -61.94 -60.24 -38.11
C ASP A 1222 -63.22 -61.02 -38.52
N ASP A 1223 -63.60 -61.99 -37.66
CA ASP A 1223 -64.90 -62.66 -37.61
C ASP A 1223 -65.91 -61.85 -36.75
N TYR A 1224 -66.96 -62.51 -36.22
CA TYR A 1224 -68.09 -61.87 -35.55
C TYR A 1224 -68.34 -62.34 -34.07
N SER A 1225 -67.42 -63.05 -33.36
CA SER A 1225 -67.56 -63.48 -31.91
C SER A 1225 -66.24 -63.91 -31.15
N LEU A 1226 -66.09 -63.75 -29.81
CA LEU A 1226 -64.80 -63.97 -29.04
C LEU A 1226 -64.84 -64.21 -27.47
N ARG A 1227 -63.68 -64.47 -26.76
CA ARG A 1227 -63.47 -64.80 -25.30
C ARG A 1227 -62.03 -64.58 -24.73
N VAL A 1228 -61.84 -64.27 -23.41
CA VAL A 1228 -60.52 -63.97 -22.72
C VAL A 1228 -60.46 -64.13 -21.16
N LYS A 1229 -59.30 -63.87 -20.50
CA LYS A 1229 -58.97 -64.06 -19.04
C LYS A 1229 -58.29 -62.87 -18.30
N ALA A 1230 -58.36 -62.71 -16.95
CA ALA A 1230 -58.05 -61.45 -16.20
C ALA A 1230 -57.70 -61.46 -14.68
N SER A 1231 -56.73 -60.65 -14.20
CA SER A 1231 -56.25 -60.66 -12.79
C SER A 1231 -56.49 -59.44 -11.85
N GLU A 1232 -56.06 -58.25 -12.23
CA GLU A 1232 -55.87 -57.12 -11.30
C GLU A 1232 -56.94 -56.02 -11.42
N GLU A 1233 -56.70 -54.88 -12.08
CA GLU A 1233 -57.43 -53.63 -11.80
C GLU A 1233 -58.77 -53.40 -12.55
N GLY A 1234 -59.84 -54.20 -12.37
CA GLY A 1234 -61.25 -53.69 -12.42
C GLY A 1234 -62.44 -54.59 -12.91
N THR A 1235 -63.62 -53.98 -13.12
CA THR A 1235 -65.03 -54.47 -13.31
C THR A 1235 -65.79 -54.35 -14.70
N TYR A 1236 -65.59 -55.39 -15.55
CA TYR A 1236 -65.83 -55.77 -17.00
C TYR A 1236 -67.05 -55.44 -17.98
N GLU A 1237 -67.75 -54.28 -18.08
CA GLU A 1237 -68.90 -54.01 -19.01
C GLU A 1237 -68.70 -53.57 -20.50
N VAL A 1238 -69.22 -54.31 -21.52
CA VAL A 1238 -69.12 -53.95 -22.98
C VAL A 1238 -70.06 -52.84 -23.41
N VAL A 1239 -69.57 -51.91 -24.23
CA VAL A 1239 -70.16 -50.57 -24.28
C VAL A 1239 -69.97 -49.81 -25.59
N ALA A 1240 -69.16 -50.29 -26.53
CA ALA A 1240 -68.90 -49.65 -27.83
C ALA A 1240 -68.45 -50.65 -28.91
N ILE A 1241 -68.38 -50.20 -30.18
CA ILE A 1241 -67.70 -50.84 -31.32
C ILE A 1241 -67.03 -49.82 -32.25
N ARG A 1242 -65.96 -50.24 -32.92
CA ARG A 1242 -65.36 -49.55 -34.07
C ARG A 1242 -65.23 -50.46 -35.29
N ASP A 1243 -65.19 -49.81 -36.44
CA ASP A 1243 -64.81 -50.38 -37.73
C ASP A 1243 -63.55 -49.68 -38.28
N LYS A 1244 -63.09 -50.06 -39.48
CA LYS A 1244 -61.84 -49.56 -40.06
C LYS A 1244 -61.67 -48.03 -40.02
N TYR A 1245 -62.73 -47.24 -40.15
CA TYR A 1245 -62.63 -45.77 -40.29
C TYR A 1245 -63.31 -44.99 -39.16
N CYS A 1246 -64.54 -45.32 -38.77
CA CYS A 1246 -65.25 -44.60 -37.69
C CYS A 1246 -65.82 -45.56 -36.64
N ALA A 1247 -66.36 -45.00 -35.55
CA ALA A 1247 -66.71 -45.76 -34.35
C ALA A 1247 -68.01 -45.29 -33.72
N TYR A 1248 -68.70 -46.18 -33.00
CA TYR A 1248 -69.94 -45.88 -32.30
C TYR A 1248 -69.91 -46.45 -30.87
N ALA A 1249 -70.29 -45.62 -29.89
CA ALA A 1249 -70.35 -45.97 -28.48
C ALA A 1249 -71.73 -45.65 -27.89
N LYS A 1250 -72.12 -46.37 -26.82
CA LYS A 1250 -73.42 -46.13 -26.17
C LYS A 1250 -73.41 -44.79 -25.43
N PRO A 1251 -74.52 -44.02 -25.38
CA PRO A 1251 -74.56 -42.76 -24.65
C PRO A 1251 -74.09 -42.88 -23.20
N GLY A 1252 -73.05 -42.12 -22.84
CA GLY A 1252 -72.45 -42.16 -21.51
C GLY A 1252 -71.37 -43.22 -21.30
N VAL A 1253 -70.84 -43.84 -22.36
CA VAL A 1253 -69.59 -44.62 -22.26
C VAL A 1253 -68.65 -44.34 -23.43
N GLU A 1254 -67.40 -44.08 -23.10
CA GLU A 1254 -66.31 -43.88 -24.04
C GLU A 1254 -65.46 -45.15 -24.13
N VAL A 1255 -64.91 -45.43 -25.32
CA VAL A 1255 -64.00 -46.54 -25.54
C VAL A 1255 -62.85 -46.09 -26.45
N ASN A 1256 -61.65 -46.49 -26.06
CA ASN A 1256 -60.43 -46.26 -26.83
C ASN A 1256 -60.07 -47.50 -27.65
N TRP A 1257 -59.79 -47.30 -28.93
CA TRP A 1257 -59.76 -48.37 -29.92
C TRP A 1257 -58.39 -48.76 -30.47
N ARG A 1258 -57.36 -47.97 -30.16
CA ARG A 1258 -56.08 -48.09 -30.86
C ARG A 1258 -55.14 -49.15 -30.28
N GLU A 1259 -55.51 -49.80 -29.18
CA GLU A 1259 -54.66 -50.79 -28.49
C GLU A 1259 -54.83 -52.22 -29.02
N ALA A 1260 -55.93 -52.50 -29.72
CA ALA A 1260 -56.19 -53.73 -30.48
C ALA A 1260 -54.99 -54.22 -31.31
N GLN A 1261 -54.34 -53.30 -32.03
CA GLN A 1261 -53.46 -53.62 -33.15
C GLN A 1261 -52.10 -54.24 -32.75
N LYS A 1262 -51.80 -54.41 -31.44
CA LYS A 1262 -50.50 -54.95 -30.97
C LYS A 1262 -50.43 -56.46 -30.74
N ARG A 1263 -51.52 -57.22 -30.93
CA ARG A 1263 -51.48 -58.71 -30.82
C ARG A 1263 -51.22 -59.45 -32.14
N LEU A 1264 -51.08 -58.75 -33.26
CA LEU A 1264 -50.70 -59.32 -34.57
C LEU A 1264 -49.30 -58.88 -35.01
N GLN A 1265 -48.28 -59.23 -34.22
CA GLN A 1265 -46.89 -59.35 -34.68
C GLN A 1265 -46.22 -60.61 -34.09
N TYR A 1266 -46.70 -61.77 -34.55
CA TYR A 1266 -45.87 -62.93 -34.85
C TYR A 1266 -46.44 -63.64 -36.09
#